data_AF-A0A7C6E9V8-F1
#
_entry.id   AF-A0A7C6E9V8-F1
#
_cell.length_a   1.000
_cell.length_b   1.000
_cell.length_c   1.000
_cell.angle_alpha   90.00
_cell.angle_beta   90.00
_cell.angle_gamma   90.00
#
_symmetry.space_group_name_H-M   'P 1'
#
loop_
_entity.id
_entity.type
_entity.pdbx_description
1 polymer ?
#
loop_
_entity_poly.entity_id
_entity_poly.type
_entity_poly.pdbx_seq_one_letter_code
_entity_poly.pdbx_strand_id
1 'polypeptide(L)'
;MKRFLCLILFATMVIEGRPLNSPRSLNPPKADKNKEFEEQSPSRFGAKVRYDLVKIKITDPERIKTLETMGGLIHEVRDGIAQVEIPFADFAKFKSAGFEIVEVLFPDISSYYALNEQGYHTYEGFRDSLIILAQNYPNIAKVCTLGYSVQNRVVLAIKITQNPQVRSPRPRCLFEGATHGNEKIGAEVSFALARYLILNYGTDPLVTSLVNTRETWVAPLVNPDGYVASTRGNANGIDCNRDYGYMWDEGWGSPSPFSQVETRNFRNFAETHQLTHWCSYHSGTEFISYPWSYTPQRARDWAALDTLARHCSNWTRYPYSQGYQGMYEIHGSSKDFGYGAYGPMTWTCEVSEDYIPPVSAIESICNLNRPAQLYMITKIGHGIRGNVTDSLTGEPIKAMISVTPPEMPVYTDSLGDYHRFVLPGTYSVTAWANGYQAKTIADIVVPPDTYVIVNFALTPDTQLPVAGFKVTMVNDQDNDVITSGTYLSLGLHDNRRYSLGVGGWIVIDMGEEVINGPGYDFTVYENDADPEGYQVYVSDNWLGPFTYVGSDTGTASFDMAWGGVGVMRYVKIVDDGDGSQTNPTAGLDLDAVEATVFNAPALVINTMIIADSLGNRNGRFDPGETVDLILRLCNYGTLPALQVTGRLSENDPYVGILDSVAQFGDILPGSTVTGEPFTLFSSPTTPREHIAEFILHLSDTLGYQDSVRFSITIGEMVATDPIPDGPRTPPLYWAYDNVDTFYSQHPTYEWVEINNIGTRLTLSDDQTVQITLPSSFGPWKFYNQRYTQISICSNGWIAPGYQTATAYSNRRLPDGTSTNPNGMVCPNWDDLLPSNSGTGGVYYYHDGANHRFIIEYDSVPYFGSSMMDKFEVILYDTTLAPEDGNNEILVQYMTANRWNSSTAGIEDPTNTIAICCLFNDTLHRGAAPWSPGKAIKYTTRNPVSIDELVAPSFVLGATDATPNPFRNQTKIAWTVNKPTHIRLNIYDRIGRRVKGLYDKYLTQPGYYSIFWDGKNNNGEKVGYGVYFIQIETDEATKTLKVIYLKMK
;
A
#
# COMPACT_ATOMS: atom_id res chain seq x y z
N MET A 1 -9.46 -42.74 55.35
CA MET A 1 -8.89 -44.06 55.01
C MET A 1 -9.58 -44.57 53.76
N LYS A 2 -8.82 -45.05 52.76
CA LYS A 2 -9.13 -45.17 51.31
C LYS A 2 -9.07 -43.85 50.50
N ARG A 3 -7.96 -43.14 50.68
CA ARG A 3 -7.31 -42.21 49.74
C ARG A 3 -5.82 -42.34 50.03
N PHE A 4 -5.11 -43.20 49.30
CA PHE A 4 -3.64 -43.39 49.22
C PHE A 4 -3.41 -44.76 48.55
N LEU A 5 -3.26 -44.80 47.22
CA LEU A 5 -2.62 -45.83 46.37
C LEU A 5 -3.15 -45.69 44.92
N CYS A 6 -2.65 -44.69 44.21
CA CYS A 6 -2.56 -44.65 42.72
C CYS A 6 -1.59 -43.53 42.25
N LEU A 7 -0.69 -43.11 43.13
CA LEU A 7 0.57 -42.46 42.78
C LEU A 7 1.66 -43.47 43.18
N ILE A 8 2.72 -43.59 42.36
CA ILE A 8 3.77 -44.63 42.34
C ILE A 8 3.46 -45.74 41.32
N LEU A 9 3.65 -45.44 40.02
CA LEU A 9 4.17 -46.39 39.02
C LEU A 9 4.45 -45.75 37.64
N PHE A 10 4.96 -44.51 37.60
CA PHE A 10 5.55 -43.94 36.37
C PHE A 10 6.74 -43.04 36.73
N ALA A 11 7.76 -43.65 37.33
CA ALA A 11 9.08 -43.05 37.51
C ALA A 11 10.12 -44.16 37.71
N THR A 12 10.53 -44.85 36.63
CA THR A 12 11.84 -45.49 36.48
C THR A 12 11.97 -46.13 35.09
N MET A 13 13.14 -45.97 34.49
CA MET A 13 13.69 -46.63 33.28
C MET A 13 13.84 -45.76 32.03
N VAL A 14 14.89 -44.94 32.06
CA VAL A 14 15.84 -44.83 30.93
C VAL A 14 16.98 -45.82 31.21
N ILE A 15 17.45 -46.51 30.17
CA ILE A 15 18.72 -47.28 30.01
C ILE A 15 18.43 -48.66 29.39
N GLU A 16 18.51 -48.72 28.06
CA GLU A 16 19.20 -49.73 27.21
C GLU A 16 18.60 -49.75 25.79
N GLY A 17 19.43 -49.45 24.80
CA GLY A 17 19.01 -49.31 23.40
C GLY A 17 18.78 -50.65 22.68
N ARG A 18 17.73 -50.68 21.85
CA ARG A 18 17.60 -51.36 20.53
C ARG A 18 16.18 -51.14 19.95
N PRO A 19 15.99 -51.23 18.62
CA PRO A 19 14.87 -50.59 17.90
C PRO A 19 13.55 -51.40 17.93
N LEU A 20 12.43 -50.68 17.90
CA LEU A 20 11.06 -51.20 17.84
C LEU A 20 10.70 -51.64 16.41
N ASN A 21 10.39 -52.93 16.23
CA ASN A 21 9.66 -53.46 15.08
C ASN A 21 8.15 -53.51 15.39
N SER A 22 7.37 -52.93 14.48
CA SER A 22 5.92 -53.03 14.18
C SER A 22 4.88 -53.01 15.33
N PRO A 23 3.89 -52.09 15.30
CA PRO A 23 2.77 -52.13 16.23
C PRO A 23 1.67 -53.09 15.74
N ARG A 24 1.31 -54.04 16.61
CA ARG A 24 0.06 -54.81 16.55
C ARG A 24 -1.15 -53.88 16.71
N SER A 25 -2.17 -54.14 15.89
CA SER A 25 -3.46 -53.45 15.89
C SER A 25 -4.20 -53.57 17.23
N LEU A 26 -4.48 -52.44 17.88
CA LEU A 26 -5.57 -52.29 18.83
C LEU A 26 -6.69 -51.52 18.12
N ASN A 27 -7.79 -52.21 17.81
CA ASN A 27 -8.97 -51.59 17.21
C ASN A 27 -9.64 -50.65 18.22
N PRO A 28 -10.04 -49.42 17.82
CA PRO A 28 -10.90 -48.57 18.62
C PRO A 28 -12.34 -49.11 18.65
N PRO A 29 -13.16 -48.70 19.65
CA PRO A 29 -14.53 -49.18 19.78
C PRO A 29 -15.39 -48.72 18.60
N LYS A 30 -16.25 -49.61 18.10
CA LYS A 30 -17.20 -49.34 17.03
C LYS A 30 -18.10 -48.16 17.41
N ALA A 31 -18.00 -47.07 16.64
CA ALA A 31 -18.99 -46.00 16.63
C ALA A 31 -20.30 -46.55 16.04
N ASP A 32 -21.39 -46.36 16.79
CA ASP A 32 -22.74 -46.70 16.36
C ASP A 32 -23.14 -45.76 15.21
N LYS A 33 -23.20 -46.30 14.00
CA LYS A 33 -23.69 -45.59 12.81
C LYS A 33 -25.22 -45.63 12.86
N ASN A 34 -25.84 -44.45 12.95
CA ASN A 34 -27.27 -44.13 12.82
C ASN A 34 -27.90 -43.49 14.07
N LYS A 35 -27.38 -42.33 14.46
CA LYS A 35 -28.24 -41.27 15.00
C LYS A 35 -28.13 -40.06 14.08
N GLU A 36 -29.13 -39.92 13.22
CA GLU A 36 -29.46 -38.68 12.54
C GLU A 36 -29.53 -37.56 13.60
N PHE A 37 -28.94 -36.42 13.28
CA PHE A 37 -29.09 -35.19 14.04
C PHE A 37 -30.55 -34.73 13.91
N GLU A 38 -31.44 -35.26 14.75
CA GLU A 38 -32.71 -34.60 15.02
C GLU A 38 -32.39 -33.26 15.70
N GLU A 39 -32.79 -32.17 15.03
CA GLU A 39 -32.77 -30.80 15.57
C GLU A 39 -33.42 -30.77 16.95
N GLN A 40 -32.59 -30.68 17.99
CA GLN A 40 -33.09 -30.33 19.32
C GLN A 40 -33.52 -28.86 19.32
N SER A 41 -34.84 -28.66 19.32
CA SER A 41 -35.59 -27.44 19.59
C SER A 41 -34.80 -26.35 20.37
N PRO A 42 -34.68 -25.11 19.84
CA PRO A 42 -34.07 -23.98 20.52
C PRO A 42 -35.03 -23.41 21.58
N SER A 43 -35.03 -23.96 22.80
CA SER A 43 -35.84 -23.42 23.91
C SER A 43 -35.05 -23.10 25.17
N ARG A 44 -33.71 -23.00 25.10
CA ARG A 44 -32.87 -22.68 26.26
C ARG A 44 -32.22 -21.29 26.27
N PHE A 45 -32.35 -20.46 25.24
CA PHE A 45 -31.78 -19.11 25.24
C PHE A 45 -32.66 -18.13 24.44
N GLY A 46 -33.26 -17.16 25.12
CA GLY A 46 -33.85 -15.92 24.57
C GLY A 46 -35.03 -16.08 23.58
N ALA A 47 -35.86 -15.04 23.46
CA ALA A 47 -36.80 -14.95 22.33
C ALA A 47 -36.00 -14.64 21.05
N LYS A 48 -36.25 -15.38 19.96
CA LYS A 48 -35.61 -15.15 18.65
C LYS A 48 -35.92 -13.72 18.20
N VAL A 49 -34.89 -12.88 18.08
CA VAL A 49 -35.04 -11.50 17.61
C VAL A 49 -35.26 -11.53 16.10
N ARG A 50 -36.30 -10.85 15.60
CA ARG A 50 -36.56 -10.73 14.16
C ARG A 50 -35.62 -9.67 13.56
N TYR A 51 -34.93 -10.05 12.49
CA TYR A 51 -34.12 -9.17 11.67
C TYR A 51 -34.70 -9.05 10.27
N ASP A 52 -34.65 -7.86 9.69
CA ASP A 52 -35.00 -7.62 8.29
C ASP A 52 -33.74 -7.21 7.52
N LEU A 53 -33.57 -7.73 6.30
CA LEU A 53 -32.52 -7.27 5.38
C LEU A 53 -33.03 -6.07 4.60
N VAL A 54 -32.30 -4.97 4.66
CA VAL A 54 -32.67 -3.71 4.03
C VAL A 54 -31.54 -3.16 3.16
N LYS A 55 -31.90 -2.35 2.17
CA LYS A 55 -30.94 -1.48 1.48
C LYS A 55 -30.94 -0.13 2.14
N ILE A 56 -29.76 0.34 2.53
CA ILE A 56 -29.54 1.66 3.09
C ILE A 56 -28.65 2.44 2.13
N LYS A 57 -29.06 3.67 1.80
CA LYS A 57 -28.23 4.57 1.00
C LYS A 57 -27.08 5.10 1.84
N ILE A 58 -25.87 4.92 1.33
CA ILE A 58 -24.63 5.41 1.92
C ILE A 58 -24.22 6.67 1.17
N THR A 59 -24.48 7.82 1.79
CA THR A 59 -24.10 9.13 1.24
C THR A 59 -22.64 9.49 1.53
N ASP A 60 -22.04 8.81 2.51
CA ASP A 60 -20.69 9.01 2.99
C ASP A 60 -20.17 7.66 3.54
N PRO A 61 -19.05 7.11 3.04
CA PRO A 61 -18.46 5.86 3.50
C PRO A 61 -18.21 5.78 5.01
N GLU A 62 -17.90 6.88 5.69
CA GLU A 62 -17.71 6.88 7.16
C GLU A 62 -18.97 6.49 7.94
N ARG A 63 -20.15 6.66 7.32
CA ARG A 63 -21.42 6.27 7.92
C ARG A 63 -21.64 4.75 7.98
N ILE A 64 -20.83 3.96 7.25
CA ILE A 64 -20.83 2.49 7.34
C ILE A 64 -20.48 2.06 8.77
N LYS A 65 -19.44 2.61 9.37
CA LYS A 65 -19.02 2.32 10.75
C LYS A 65 -20.11 2.70 11.76
N THR A 66 -20.87 3.75 11.45
CA THR A 66 -22.02 4.16 12.27
C THR A 66 -23.14 3.13 12.22
N LEU A 67 -23.43 2.53 11.05
CA LEU A 67 -24.43 1.46 10.91
C LEU A 67 -24.08 0.26 11.80
N GLU A 68 -22.83 -0.16 11.79
CA GLU A 68 -22.33 -1.26 12.61
C GLU A 68 -22.43 -0.95 14.11
N THR A 69 -22.01 0.25 14.52
CA THR A 69 -22.12 0.72 15.91
C THR A 69 -23.57 0.76 16.40
N MET A 70 -24.51 1.01 15.48
CA MET A 70 -25.93 1.02 15.79
C MET A 70 -26.57 -0.38 15.86
N GLY A 71 -25.82 -1.43 15.52
CA GLY A 71 -26.24 -2.83 15.55
C GLY A 71 -26.61 -3.42 14.18
N GLY A 72 -26.28 -2.72 13.08
CA GLY A 72 -26.52 -3.20 11.72
C GLY A 72 -25.43 -4.16 11.27
N LEU A 73 -25.81 -5.28 10.66
CA LEU A 73 -24.87 -6.26 10.10
C LEU A 73 -24.79 -6.07 8.59
N ILE A 74 -23.61 -5.70 8.09
CA ILE A 74 -23.41 -5.35 6.68
C ILE A 74 -23.16 -6.64 5.89
N HIS A 75 -23.97 -6.86 4.85
CA HIS A 75 -23.87 -8.01 3.96
C HIS A 75 -23.01 -7.73 2.73
N GLU A 76 -23.16 -6.53 2.17
CA GLU A 76 -22.34 -5.97 1.09
C GLU A 76 -22.48 -4.45 1.05
N VAL A 77 -21.50 -3.77 0.45
CA VAL A 77 -21.62 -2.37 0.07
C VAL A 77 -21.25 -2.23 -1.40
N ARG A 78 -22.18 -1.73 -2.21
CA ARG A 78 -21.98 -1.55 -3.64
C ARG A 78 -22.75 -0.35 -4.17
N ASP A 79 -22.10 0.45 -5.01
CA ASP A 79 -22.72 1.58 -5.73
C ASP A 79 -23.44 2.58 -4.81
N GLY A 80 -22.88 2.86 -3.62
CA GLY A 80 -23.46 3.77 -2.63
C GLY A 80 -24.69 3.20 -1.90
N ILE A 81 -24.92 1.89 -1.97
CA ILE A 81 -25.97 1.18 -1.25
C ILE A 81 -25.31 0.09 -0.39
N ALA A 82 -25.64 0.07 0.90
CA ALA A 82 -25.31 -1.05 1.78
C ALA A 82 -26.53 -1.97 1.90
N GLN A 83 -26.33 -3.27 1.73
CA GLN A 83 -27.30 -4.26 2.20
C GLN A 83 -26.98 -4.52 3.66
N VAL A 84 -27.91 -4.16 4.54
CA VAL A 84 -27.71 -4.17 5.99
C VAL A 84 -28.86 -4.90 6.62
N GLU A 85 -28.54 -5.83 7.49
CA GLU A 85 -29.51 -6.48 8.33
C GLU A 85 -29.68 -5.70 9.63
N ILE A 86 -30.92 -5.36 9.98
CA ILE A 86 -31.25 -4.56 11.16
C ILE A 86 -32.30 -5.27 12.02
N PRO A 87 -32.19 -5.20 13.36
CA PRO A 87 -33.27 -5.66 14.23
C PRO A 87 -34.56 -4.91 13.88
N PHE A 88 -35.69 -5.63 13.75
CA PHE A 88 -36.97 -5.02 13.40
C PHE A 88 -37.36 -3.89 14.38
N ALA A 89 -37.04 -4.06 15.66
CA ALA A 89 -37.29 -3.06 16.71
C ALA A 89 -36.47 -1.77 16.54
N ASP A 90 -35.34 -1.83 15.84
CA ASP A 90 -34.39 -0.70 15.71
C ASP A 90 -34.61 0.13 14.44
N PHE A 91 -35.58 -0.22 13.57
CA PHE A 91 -35.88 0.54 12.35
C PHE A 91 -36.02 2.06 12.58
N ALA A 92 -36.73 2.44 13.64
CA ALA A 92 -36.95 3.84 13.98
C ALA A 92 -35.65 4.54 14.41
N LYS A 93 -34.74 3.82 15.06
CA LYS A 93 -33.43 4.30 15.50
C LYS A 93 -32.55 4.63 14.29
N PHE A 94 -32.47 3.72 13.30
CA PHE A 94 -31.71 3.96 12.06
C PHE A 94 -32.24 5.15 11.27
N LYS A 95 -33.58 5.26 11.11
CA LYS A 95 -34.19 6.43 10.45
C LYS A 95 -33.92 7.74 11.19
N SER A 96 -34.00 7.74 12.52
CA SER A 96 -33.74 8.93 13.34
C SER A 96 -32.29 9.39 13.30
N ALA A 97 -31.35 8.47 13.08
CA ALA A 97 -29.94 8.78 12.83
C ALA A 97 -29.66 9.25 11.39
N GLY A 98 -30.71 9.50 10.59
CA GLY A 98 -30.61 10.04 9.23
C GLY A 98 -30.18 9.01 8.18
N PHE A 99 -30.40 7.72 8.42
CA PHE A 99 -30.21 6.68 7.40
C PHE A 99 -31.46 6.53 6.53
N GLU A 100 -31.28 6.64 5.22
CA GLU A 100 -32.35 6.42 4.24
C GLU A 100 -32.42 4.92 3.90
N ILE A 101 -33.39 4.23 4.53
CA ILE A 101 -33.73 2.85 4.17
C ILE A 101 -34.57 2.89 2.88
N VAL A 102 -33.95 2.52 1.76
CA VAL A 102 -34.56 2.64 0.42
C VAL A 102 -35.46 1.45 0.07
N GLU A 103 -35.16 0.26 0.62
CA GLU A 103 -35.89 -0.97 0.33
C GLU A 103 -35.76 -1.97 1.50
N VAL A 104 -36.81 -2.70 1.83
CA VAL A 104 -36.73 -3.90 2.68
C VAL A 104 -36.70 -5.10 1.74
N LEU A 105 -35.53 -5.73 1.61
CA LEU A 105 -35.33 -6.85 0.68
C LEU A 105 -36.01 -8.12 1.18
N PHE A 106 -35.84 -8.42 2.47
CA PHE A 106 -36.43 -9.58 3.11
C PHE A 106 -36.96 -9.20 4.49
N PRO A 107 -38.29 -9.17 4.68
CA PRO A 107 -38.87 -9.11 6.02
C PRO A 107 -38.74 -10.49 6.68
N ASP A 108 -38.06 -10.54 7.84
CA ASP A 108 -37.64 -11.78 8.51
C ASP A 108 -36.72 -12.67 7.64
N ILE A 109 -35.42 -12.37 7.69
CA ILE A 109 -34.38 -13.05 6.88
C ILE A 109 -34.19 -14.52 7.25
N SER A 110 -34.82 -15.04 8.31
CA SER A 110 -34.60 -16.40 8.80
C SER A 110 -34.94 -17.52 7.80
N SER A 111 -35.72 -17.22 6.75
CA SER A 111 -36.04 -18.14 5.65
C SER A 111 -35.01 -18.14 4.50
N TYR A 112 -34.32 -17.02 4.27
CA TYR A 112 -33.22 -16.91 3.30
C TYR A 112 -32.00 -17.73 3.74
N TYR A 113 -31.78 -17.77 5.05
CA TYR A 113 -30.73 -18.54 5.74
C TYR A 113 -30.91 -20.06 5.74
N ALA A 114 -32.07 -20.59 5.36
CA ALA A 114 -32.33 -22.03 5.33
C ALA A 114 -31.79 -22.74 4.07
N LEU A 115 -31.05 -22.03 3.21
CA LEU A 115 -30.52 -22.53 1.95
C LEU A 115 -29.00 -22.77 2.05
N ASN A 116 -28.62 -24.05 1.94
CA ASN A 116 -27.29 -24.64 1.70
C ASN A 116 -26.44 -25.07 2.91
N GLU A 117 -26.48 -26.38 3.20
CA GLU A 117 -25.39 -27.12 3.87
C GLU A 117 -25.11 -28.46 3.15
N GLN A 118 -24.82 -28.43 1.83
CA GLN A 118 -24.23 -29.57 1.14
C GLN A 118 -23.07 -29.10 0.24
N GLY A 119 -21.84 -29.47 0.60
CA GLY A 119 -20.64 -29.07 -0.14
C GLY A 119 -19.79 -28.02 0.57
N TYR A 120 -18.89 -27.39 -0.18
CA TYR A 120 -18.18 -26.19 0.26
C TYR A 120 -19.17 -25.02 0.35
N HIS A 121 -19.06 -24.23 1.42
CA HIS A 121 -19.85 -23.01 1.55
C HIS A 121 -19.44 -22.00 0.46
N THR A 122 -20.42 -21.26 -0.08
CA THR A 122 -20.09 -20.08 -0.88
C THR A 122 -19.64 -18.95 0.04
N TYR A 123 -19.19 -17.82 -0.54
CA TYR A 123 -18.95 -16.61 0.24
C TYR A 123 -20.18 -16.22 1.07
N GLU A 124 -21.36 -16.20 0.44
CA GLU A 124 -22.64 -15.93 1.10
C GLU A 124 -22.92 -16.99 2.15
N GLY A 125 -22.67 -18.27 1.86
CA GLY A 125 -22.83 -19.36 2.82
C GLY A 125 -22.03 -19.16 4.11
N PHE A 126 -20.75 -18.79 4.02
CA PHE A 126 -19.95 -18.46 5.21
C PHE A 126 -20.47 -17.20 5.92
N ARG A 127 -20.68 -16.11 5.18
CA ARG A 127 -21.18 -14.83 5.72
C ARG A 127 -22.47 -15.03 6.52
N ASP A 128 -23.44 -15.66 5.88
CA ASP A 128 -24.78 -15.89 6.41
C ASP A 128 -24.73 -16.82 7.62
N SER A 129 -23.93 -17.89 7.56
CA SER A 129 -23.79 -18.82 8.68
C SER A 129 -23.17 -18.20 9.93
N LEU A 130 -22.15 -17.36 9.78
CA LEU A 130 -21.55 -16.63 10.91
C LEU A 130 -22.56 -15.68 11.57
N ILE A 131 -23.36 -14.99 10.76
CA ILE A 131 -24.42 -14.10 11.23
C ILE A 131 -25.48 -14.89 12.01
N ILE A 132 -25.97 -16.00 11.46
CA ILE A 132 -26.98 -16.86 12.11
C ILE A 132 -26.46 -17.38 13.46
N LEU A 133 -25.22 -17.84 13.51
CA LEU A 133 -24.61 -18.34 14.75
C LEU A 133 -24.57 -17.24 15.82
N ALA A 134 -24.15 -16.02 15.47
CA ALA A 134 -24.13 -14.90 16.40
C ALA A 134 -25.54 -14.52 16.92
N GLN A 135 -26.55 -14.59 16.06
CA GLN A 135 -27.94 -14.25 16.41
C GLN A 135 -28.61 -15.30 17.29
N ASN A 136 -28.37 -16.58 17.03
CA ASN A 136 -28.94 -17.67 17.81
C ASN A 136 -28.23 -17.86 19.16
N TYR A 137 -26.98 -17.40 19.28
CA TYR A 137 -26.16 -17.56 20.48
C TYR A 137 -25.52 -16.24 20.97
N PRO A 138 -26.30 -15.16 21.17
CA PRO A 138 -25.77 -13.80 21.37
C PRO A 138 -25.01 -13.61 22.71
N ASN A 139 -25.23 -14.51 23.67
CA ASN A 139 -24.52 -14.49 24.96
C ASN A 139 -23.09 -15.04 24.87
N ILE A 140 -22.74 -15.71 23.78
CA ILE A 140 -21.44 -16.36 23.59
C ILE A 140 -20.79 -16.10 22.23
N ALA A 141 -21.53 -15.57 21.25
CA ALA A 141 -21.04 -15.27 19.91
C ALA A 141 -21.40 -13.85 19.46
N LYS A 142 -20.49 -13.21 18.74
CA LYS A 142 -20.69 -11.91 18.07
C LYS A 142 -19.94 -11.92 16.74
N VAL A 143 -20.62 -11.57 15.64
CA VAL A 143 -19.95 -11.34 14.36
C VAL A 143 -19.41 -9.91 14.31
N CYS A 144 -18.24 -9.74 13.72
CA CYS A 144 -17.52 -8.48 13.60
C CYS A 144 -16.99 -8.33 12.18
N THR A 145 -17.05 -7.13 11.64
CA THR A 145 -16.38 -6.76 10.40
C THR A 145 -14.92 -6.45 10.68
N LEU A 146 -14.01 -7.13 9.97
CA LEU A 146 -12.58 -6.80 9.98
C LEU A 146 -12.22 -5.75 8.92
N GLY A 147 -12.99 -5.71 7.83
CA GLY A 147 -12.84 -4.75 6.74
C GLY A 147 -13.48 -5.27 5.46
N TYR A 148 -12.91 -4.90 4.32
CA TYR A 148 -13.41 -5.24 2.99
C TYR A 148 -12.28 -5.77 2.09
N SER A 149 -12.63 -6.56 1.09
CA SER A 149 -11.75 -6.98 -0.01
C SER A 149 -11.67 -5.94 -1.13
N VAL A 150 -10.79 -6.15 -2.11
CA VAL A 150 -10.65 -5.29 -3.30
C VAL A 150 -11.98 -5.10 -4.04
N GLN A 151 -12.81 -6.14 -4.14
CA GLN A 151 -14.13 -6.09 -4.76
C GLN A 151 -15.26 -5.73 -3.77
N ASN A 152 -14.92 -5.14 -2.62
CA ASN A 152 -15.85 -4.69 -1.57
C ASN A 152 -16.69 -5.81 -0.94
N ARG A 153 -16.19 -7.05 -0.90
CA ARG A 153 -16.80 -8.11 -0.08
C ARG A 153 -16.41 -7.88 1.37
N VAL A 154 -17.39 -7.94 2.28
CA VAL A 154 -17.12 -7.82 3.71
C VAL A 154 -16.29 -9.01 4.19
N VAL A 155 -15.23 -8.73 4.94
CA VAL A 155 -14.38 -9.72 5.61
C VAL A 155 -14.85 -9.83 7.06
N LEU A 156 -15.46 -10.97 7.40
CA LEU A 156 -16.08 -11.20 8.71
C LEU A 156 -15.24 -12.12 9.58
N ALA A 157 -15.27 -11.84 10.88
CA ALA A 157 -14.83 -12.75 11.92
C ALA A 157 -15.94 -12.95 12.97
N ILE A 158 -16.02 -14.14 13.56
CA ILE A 158 -16.88 -14.40 14.71
C ILE A 158 -16.05 -14.48 15.99
N LYS A 159 -16.40 -13.63 16.97
CA LYS A 159 -15.89 -13.63 18.33
C LYS A 159 -16.71 -14.59 19.18
N ILE A 160 -16.05 -15.56 19.81
CA ILE A 160 -16.66 -16.59 20.65
C ILE A 160 -16.08 -16.47 22.07
N THR A 161 -16.90 -15.99 23.00
CA THR A 161 -16.56 -15.83 24.42
C THR A 161 -17.82 -15.52 25.22
N GLN A 162 -17.84 -15.81 26.51
CA GLN A 162 -18.93 -15.38 27.39
C GLN A 162 -19.03 -13.84 27.45
N ASN A 163 -20.24 -13.31 27.19
CA ASN A 163 -20.56 -11.89 27.09
C ASN A 163 -19.75 -11.18 25.99
N PRO A 164 -19.87 -11.62 24.72
CA PRO A 164 -19.00 -11.17 23.62
C PRO A 164 -19.19 -9.69 23.26
N GLN A 165 -20.26 -9.07 23.74
CA GLN A 165 -20.55 -7.65 23.57
C GLN A 165 -19.68 -6.73 24.43
N VAL A 166 -19.02 -7.27 25.46
CA VAL A 166 -18.18 -6.52 26.39
C VAL A 166 -16.71 -6.87 26.15
N ARG A 167 -15.82 -5.88 26.14
CA ARG A 167 -14.37 -6.11 26.11
C ARG A 167 -13.95 -6.75 27.45
N SER A 168 -13.14 -7.80 27.40
CA SER A 168 -12.69 -8.52 28.60
C SER A 168 -11.20 -8.83 28.53
N PRO A 169 -10.48 -8.90 29.68
CA PRO A 169 -9.05 -9.19 29.75
C PRO A 169 -8.80 -10.71 29.67
N ARG A 170 -9.42 -11.37 28.69
CA ARG A 170 -9.27 -12.81 28.45
C ARG A 170 -8.22 -13.02 27.35
N PRO A 171 -7.40 -14.07 27.44
CA PRO A 171 -6.46 -14.40 26.38
C PRO A 171 -7.19 -14.67 25.07
N ARG A 172 -6.58 -14.24 23.96
CA ARG A 172 -7.20 -14.26 22.63
C ARG A 172 -6.45 -15.15 21.66
N CYS A 173 -7.18 -15.82 20.79
CA CYS A 173 -6.60 -16.49 19.63
C CYS A 173 -7.38 -16.19 18.36
N LEU A 174 -6.70 -16.27 17.22
CA LEU A 174 -7.27 -16.18 15.89
C LEU A 174 -7.04 -17.47 15.12
N PHE A 175 -8.11 -17.98 14.50
CA PHE A 175 -8.04 -19.04 13.48
C PHE A 175 -8.61 -18.49 12.18
N GLU A 176 -7.79 -18.48 11.13
CA GLU A 176 -8.19 -17.99 9.81
C GLU A 176 -8.08 -19.07 8.73
N GLY A 177 -8.74 -18.83 7.60
CA GLY A 177 -8.63 -19.68 6.40
C GLY A 177 -8.75 -18.87 5.11
N ALA A 178 -8.44 -19.53 4.00
CA ALA A 178 -8.54 -18.98 2.66
C ALA A 178 -7.83 -17.63 2.49
N THR A 179 -6.60 -17.51 3.02
CA THR A 179 -5.64 -16.47 2.60
C THR A 179 -5.33 -16.63 1.12
N HIS A 180 -5.18 -17.87 0.66
CA HIS A 180 -5.28 -18.21 -0.76
C HIS A 180 -6.70 -18.70 -1.07
N GLY A 181 -7.35 -18.07 -2.05
CA GLY A 181 -8.76 -18.32 -2.32
C GLY A 181 -9.08 -19.73 -2.86
N ASN A 182 -8.15 -20.35 -3.57
CA ASN A 182 -8.28 -21.72 -4.08
C ASN A 182 -8.05 -22.80 -3.02
N GLU A 183 -7.55 -22.47 -1.83
CA GLU A 183 -7.31 -23.38 -0.71
C GLU A 183 -8.58 -23.53 0.16
N LYS A 184 -9.66 -24.05 -0.45
CA LYS A 184 -11.02 -23.94 0.09
C LYS A 184 -11.22 -24.68 1.41
N ILE A 185 -10.51 -25.79 1.62
CA ILE A 185 -10.66 -26.60 2.83
C ILE A 185 -10.21 -25.87 4.10
N GLY A 186 -9.29 -24.91 4.01
CA GLY A 186 -8.87 -24.11 5.16
C GLY A 186 -10.01 -23.25 5.75
N ALA A 187 -10.88 -22.72 4.88
CA ALA A 187 -12.08 -21.99 5.31
C ALA A 187 -13.06 -22.90 6.07
N GLU A 188 -13.26 -24.13 5.60
CA GLU A 188 -14.14 -25.10 6.26
C GLU A 188 -13.58 -25.55 7.61
N VAL A 189 -12.27 -25.80 7.72
CA VAL A 189 -11.63 -26.24 8.97
C VAL A 189 -11.72 -25.18 10.06
N SER A 190 -11.49 -23.90 9.72
CA SER A 190 -11.65 -22.80 10.66
C SER A 190 -13.12 -22.59 11.04
N PHE A 191 -14.04 -22.61 10.07
CA PHE A 191 -15.47 -22.45 10.32
C PHE A 191 -16.08 -23.59 11.16
N ALA A 192 -15.65 -24.84 10.94
CA ALA A 192 -16.10 -25.99 11.72
C ALA A 192 -15.73 -25.87 13.21
N LEU A 193 -14.62 -25.20 13.54
CA LEU A 193 -14.26 -24.88 14.92
C LEU A 193 -15.28 -23.93 15.56
N ALA A 194 -15.65 -22.86 14.85
CA ALA A 194 -16.64 -21.89 15.34
C ALA A 194 -17.98 -22.58 15.66
N ARG A 195 -18.48 -23.39 14.71
CA ARG A 195 -19.69 -24.20 14.92
C ARG A 195 -19.56 -25.12 16.14
N TYR A 196 -18.43 -25.83 16.25
CA TYR A 196 -18.23 -26.77 17.33
C TYR A 196 -18.25 -26.10 18.72
N LEU A 197 -17.55 -24.97 18.88
CA LEU A 197 -17.51 -24.24 20.15
C LEU A 197 -18.89 -23.71 20.56
N ILE A 198 -19.65 -23.18 19.61
CA ILE A 198 -20.96 -22.59 19.88
C ILE A 198 -22.00 -23.68 20.18
N LEU A 199 -22.07 -24.72 19.35
CA LEU A 199 -23.10 -25.76 19.46
C LEU A 199 -22.89 -26.71 20.65
N ASN A 200 -21.66 -26.80 21.18
CA ASN A 200 -21.35 -27.63 22.35
C ASN A 200 -21.21 -26.82 23.65
N TYR A 201 -21.48 -25.51 23.63
CA TYR A 201 -21.48 -24.70 24.84
C TYR A 201 -22.63 -25.08 25.77
N GLY A 202 -22.31 -25.34 27.05
CA GLY A 202 -23.25 -25.78 28.06
C GLY A 202 -23.49 -27.29 28.10
N THR A 203 -23.01 -28.05 27.10
CA THR A 203 -23.11 -29.51 27.05
C THR A 203 -21.75 -30.18 27.23
N ASP A 204 -20.72 -29.72 26.52
CA ASP A 204 -19.33 -30.18 26.69
C ASP A 204 -18.62 -29.34 27.77
N PRO A 205 -18.14 -29.94 28.87
CA PRO A 205 -17.50 -29.20 29.96
C PRO A 205 -16.19 -28.49 29.56
N LEU A 206 -15.41 -29.07 28.64
CA LEU A 206 -14.18 -28.45 28.15
C LEU A 206 -14.54 -27.23 27.31
N VAL A 207 -15.42 -27.38 26.31
CA VAL A 207 -15.86 -26.26 25.45
C VAL A 207 -16.45 -25.13 26.30
N THR A 208 -17.31 -25.47 27.26
CA THR A 208 -17.91 -24.49 28.19
C THR A 208 -16.84 -23.73 28.97
N SER A 209 -15.84 -24.44 29.48
CA SER A 209 -14.70 -23.82 30.17
C SER A 209 -13.93 -22.90 29.25
N LEU A 210 -13.60 -23.34 28.03
CA LEU A 210 -12.86 -22.55 27.06
C LEU A 210 -13.60 -21.25 26.71
N VAL A 211 -14.87 -21.31 26.33
CA VAL A 211 -15.70 -20.13 25.98
C VAL A 211 -15.85 -19.16 27.17
N ASN A 212 -15.93 -19.67 28.40
CA ASN A 212 -16.05 -18.80 29.59
C ASN A 212 -14.77 -18.03 29.94
N THR A 213 -13.61 -18.56 29.55
CA THR A 213 -12.29 -18.09 30.05
C THR A 213 -11.35 -17.62 28.96
N ARG A 214 -11.68 -17.83 27.68
CA ARG A 214 -10.93 -17.41 26.50
C ARG A 214 -11.81 -16.60 25.57
N GLU A 215 -11.17 -15.88 24.66
CA GLU A 215 -11.83 -15.21 23.56
C GLU A 215 -11.26 -15.72 22.23
N THR A 216 -12.05 -16.56 21.53
CA THR A 216 -11.64 -17.19 20.28
C THR A 216 -12.25 -16.43 19.10
N TRP A 217 -11.41 -16.02 18.16
CA TRP A 217 -11.80 -15.38 16.92
C TRP A 217 -11.61 -16.36 15.75
N VAL A 218 -12.60 -16.41 14.87
CA VAL A 218 -12.55 -17.22 13.65
C VAL A 218 -12.90 -16.37 12.44
N ALA A 219 -12.01 -16.32 11.45
CA ALA A 219 -12.18 -15.59 10.20
C ALA A 219 -12.00 -16.54 9.00
N PRO A 220 -13.07 -17.20 8.51
CA PRO A 220 -12.93 -18.26 7.52
C PRO A 220 -12.41 -17.81 6.14
N LEU A 221 -12.59 -16.54 5.80
CA LEU A 221 -12.25 -15.99 4.49
C LEU A 221 -11.44 -14.70 4.63
N VAL A 222 -10.11 -14.83 4.55
CA VAL A 222 -9.19 -13.69 4.46
C VAL A 222 -9.27 -13.04 3.08
N ASN A 223 -9.27 -13.87 2.02
CA ASN A 223 -9.35 -13.46 0.62
C ASN A 223 -10.67 -13.95 -0.01
N PRO A 224 -11.82 -13.31 0.29
CA PRO A 224 -13.11 -13.72 -0.25
C PRO A 224 -13.20 -13.56 -1.77
N ASP A 225 -12.43 -12.64 -2.37
CA ASP A 225 -12.41 -12.41 -3.82
C ASP A 225 -11.76 -13.57 -4.56
N GLY A 226 -10.58 -13.98 -4.10
CA GLY A 226 -9.91 -15.17 -4.60
C GLY A 226 -10.73 -16.42 -4.33
N TYR A 227 -11.45 -16.50 -3.20
CA TYR A 227 -12.30 -17.66 -2.88
C TYR A 227 -13.42 -17.84 -3.90
N VAL A 228 -14.11 -16.75 -4.24
CA VAL A 228 -15.17 -16.74 -5.26
C VAL A 228 -14.60 -17.04 -6.64
N ALA A 229 -13.46 -16.44 -6.99
CA ALA A 229 -12.78 -16.70 -8.26
C ALA A 229 -12.08 -18.08 -8.33
N SER A 230 -11.95 -18.76 -7.19
CA SER A 230 -11.11 -19.97 -7.02
C SER A 230 -9.67 -19.76 -7.50
N THR A 231 -9.09 -18.61 -7.16
CA THR A 231 -7.70 -18.22 -7.47
C THR A 231 -6.87 -18.15 -6.19
N ARG A 232 -5.55 -18.33 -6.32
CA ARG A 232 -4.61 -18.17 -5.21
C ARG A 232 -4.56 -16.72 -4.72
N GLY A 233 -4.23 -15.80 -5.63
CA GLY A 233 -4.18 -14.37 -5.33
C GLY A 233 -5.57 -13.74 -5.16
N ASN A 234 -5.60 -12.53 -4.62
CA ASN A 234 -6.81 -11.71 -4.50
C ASN A 234 -7.26 -11.14 -5.87
N ALA A 235 -8.20 -10.19 -5.90
CA ALA A 235 -8.71 -9.65 -7.15
C ALA A 235 -7.67 -8.88 -7.99
N ASN A 236 -6.57 -8.42 -7.38
CA ASN A 236 -5.44 -7.79 -8.08
C ASN A 236 -4.38 -8.82 -8.52
N GLY A 237 -4.61 -10.12 -8.28
CA GLY A 237 -3.66 -11.19 -8.60
C GLY A 237 -2.52 -11.34 -7.59
N ILE A 238 -2.54 -10.60 -6.48
CA ILE A 238 -1.46 -10.62 -5.48
C ILE A 238 -1.67 -11.74 -4.48
N ASP A 239 -0.58 -12.46 -4.14
CA ASP A 239 -0.57 -13.44 -3.06
C ASP A 239 -0.59 -12.72 -1.70
N CYS A 240 -1.71 -12.77 -0.98
CA CYS A 240 -1.86 -12.13 0.33
C CYS A 240 -0.87 -12.67 1.38
N ASN A 241 -0.29 -13.87 1.18
CA ASN A 241 0.72 -14.44 2.08
C ASN A 241 2.17 -14.11 1.62
N ARG A 242 2.33 -13.09 0.78
CA ARG A 242 3.58 -12.39 0.45
C ARG A 242 3.47 -10.87 0.67
N ASP A 243 2.37 -10.41 1.26
CA ASP A 243 2.02 -8.99 1.33
C ASP A 243 2.06 -8.44 2.77
N TYR A 244 2.47 -9.24 3.76
CA TYR A 244 2.69 -8.72 5.11
C TYR A 244 4.06 -8.05 5.25
N GLY A 245 4.18 -7.05 6.13
CA GLY A 245 5.36 -6.19 6.18
C GLY A 245 6.56 -6.66 6.99
N TYR A 246 6.57 -7.86 7.58
CA TYR A 246 7.72 -8.34 8.35
C TYR A 246 8.62 -9.21 7.48
N MET A 247 9.88 -8.78 7.29
CA MET A 247 10.86 -9.36 6.36
C MET A 247 10.28 -9.51 4.96
N TRP A 248 9.72 -8.43 4.43
CA TRP A 248 9.07 -8.40 3.13
C TRP A 248 10.09 -8.17 2.00
N ASP A 249 9.98 -8.87 0.86
CA ASP A 249 11.00 -8.94 -0.20
C ASP A 249 10.47 -8.78 -1.64
N GLU A 250 9.30 -8.15 -1.84
CA GLU A 250 8.63 -8.03 -3.16
C GLU A 250 8.12 -9.35 -3.77
N GLY A 251 8.11 -10.45 -3.00
CA GLY A 251 7.66 -11.76 -3.48
C GLY A 251 6.27 -11.78 -4.14
N TRP A 252 6.17 -12.47 -5.29
CA TRP A 252 4.92 -12.72 -6.03
C TRP A 252 4.14 -11.47 -6.44
N GLY A 253 4.85 -10.39 -6.76
CA GLY A 253 4.27 -9.20 -7.39
C GLY A 253 3.54 -8.27 -6.42
N SER A 254 3.66 -8.48 -5.10
CA SER A 254 3.27 -7.45 -4.11
C SER A 254 4.13 -6.20 -4.35
N PRO A 255 3.56 -5.04 -4.73
CA PRO A 255 4.34 -3.84 -5.05
C PRO A 255 4.90 -3.11 -3.82
N SER A 256 4.35 -3.38 -2.63
CA SER A 256 4.80 -2.80 -1.36
C SER A 256 4.29 -3.67 -0.20
N PRO A 257 4.91 -3.65 0.99
CA PRO A 257 4.32 -4.29 2.16
C PRO A 257 2.92 -3.70 2.41
N PHE A 258 1.96 -4.57 2.74
CA PHE A 258 0.55 -4.22 2.91
C PHE A 258 -0.04 -3.48 1.71
N SER A 259 0.34 -3.83 0.48
CA SER A 259 -0.26 -3.22 -0.71
C SER A 259 -1.74 -3.57 -0.87
N GLN A 260 -2.18 -4.71 -0.29
CA GLN A 260 -3.55 -5.21 -0.43
C GLN A 260 -4.42 -4.88 0.79
N VAL A 261 -5.72 -4.67 0.56
CA VAL A 261 -6.67 -4.34 1.64
C VAL A 261 -6.93 -5.54 2.55
N GLU A 262 -6.84 -6.76 2.04
CA GLU A 262 -7.04 -7.99 2.82
C GLU A 262 -6.01 -8.13 3.95
N THR A 263 -4.72 -7.92 3.68
CA THR A 263 -3.65 -8.00 4.70
C THR A 263 -3.72 -6.85 5.70
N ARG A 264 -4.11 -5.65 5.25
CA ARG A 264 -4.36 -4.48 6.13
C ARG A 264 -5.43 -4.76 7.18
N ASN A 265 -6.51 -5.46 6.81
CA ASN A 265 -7.58 -5.82 7.74
C ASN A 265 -7.06 -6.65 8.92
N PHE A 266 -6.18 -7.62 8.65
CA PHE A 266 -5.60 -8.49 9.68
C PHE A 266 -4.49 -7.83 10.49
N ARG A 267 -3.69 -6.95 9.87
CA ARG A 267 -2.77 -6.07 10.60
C ARG A 267 -3.52 -5.19 11.60
N ASN A 268 -4.59 -4.52 11.17
CA ASN A 268 -5.39 -3.65 12.03
C ASN A 268 -6.11 -4.43 13.14
N PHE A 269 -6.54 -5.66 12.84
CA PHE A 269 -7.06 -6.56 13.84
C PHE A 269 -6.01 -6.88 14.93
N ALA A 270 -4.80 -7.29 14.53
CA ALA A 270 -3.70 -7.58 15.44
C ALA A 270 -3.26 -6.36 16.27
N GLU A 271 -3.29 -5.14 15.71
CA GLU A 271 -2.94 -3.92 16.46
C GLU A 271 -3.92 -3.62 17.60
N THR A 272 -5.18 -4.00 17.46
CA THR A 272 -6.23 -3.70 18.44
C THR A 272 -6.62 -4.89 19.32
N HIS A 273 -6.09 -6.08 19.03
CA HIS A 273 -6.36 -7.32 19.74
C HIS A 273 -5.05 -8.02 20.08
N GLN A 274 -4.74 -8.03 21.38
CA GLN A 274 -3.59 -8.75 21.93
C GLN A 274 -3.80 -10.26 21.78
N LEU A 275 -3.34 -10.81 20.66
CA LEU A 275 -3.37 -12.24 20.40
C LEU A 275 -2.30 -12.94 21.23
N THR A 276 -2.64 -14.09 21.80
CA THR A 276 -1.67 -15.02 22.37
C THR A 276 -1.23 -16.03 21.30
N HIS A 277 -2.15 -16.45 20.43
CA HIS A 277 -1.91 -17.39 19.34
C HIS A 277 -2.62 -16.97 18.04
N TRP A 278 -2.03 -17.27 16.87
CA TRP A 278 -2.63 -17.07 15.55
C TRP A 278 -2.32 -18.27 14.63
N CYS A 279 -3.36 -18.95 14.16
CA CYS A 279 -3.26 -20.06 13.22
C CYS A 279 -3.87 -19.69 11.87
N SER A 280 -3.13 -19.87 10.77
CA SER A 280 -3.68 -19.86 9.41
C SER A 280 -3.85 -21.27 8.86
N TYR A 281 -4.97 -21.55 8.20
CA TYR A 281 -5.23 -22.83 7.54
C TYR A 281 -5.08 -22.73 6.02
N HIS A 282 -4.27 -23.65 5.48
CA HIS A 282 -3.88 -23.73 4.07
C HIS A 282 -4.06 -25.16 3.54
N SER A 283 -3.85 -25.36 2.24
CA SER A 283 -3.85 -26.69 1.61
C SER A 283 -2.99 -26.72 0.34
N GLY A 284 -2.75 -27.92 -0.19
CA GLY A 284 -1.73 -28.21 -1.21
C GLY A 284 -0.61 -29.10 -0.67
N THR A 285 -0.59 -29.34 0.65
CA THR A 285 0.21 -30.34 1.35
C THR A 285 -0.38 -30.64 2.75
N GLU A 286 0.22 -31.55 3.51
CA GLU A 286 -0.09 -31.79 4.93
C GLU A 286 1.13 -31.48 5.80
N PHE A 287 1.07 -30.37 6.55
CA PHE A 287 2.24 -29.86 7.31
C PHE A 287 1.86 -28.80 8.36
N ILE A 288 2.51 -28.80 9.52
CA ILE A 288 2.43 -27.72 10.51
C ILE A 288 3.73 -26.91 10.47
N SER A 289 3.63 -25.66 10.02
CA SER A 289 4.75 -24.77 9.73
C SER A 289 4.76 -23.59 10.70
N TYR A 290 5.75 -23.51 11.59
CA TYR A 290 5.91 -22.40 12.54
C TYR A 290 7.10 -21.48 12.16
N PRO A 291 7.18 -20.25 12.72
CA PRO A 291 8.26 -19.32 12.40
C PRO A 291 9.68 -19.86 12.69
N TRP A 292 10.70 -19.44 11.93
CA TRP A 292 10.62 -18.51 10.80
C TRP A 292 10.50 -19.21 9.44
N SER A 293 9.95 -18.52 8.46
CA SER A 293 9.99 -18.94 7.05
C SER A 293 10.95 -18.13 6.21
N TYR A 294 11.24 -16.88 6.60
CA TYR A 294 12.18 -16.04 5.88
C TYR A 294 13.65 -16.40 6.15
N THR A 295 13.93 -17.20 7.18
CA THR A 295 15.31 -17.46 7.63
C THR A 295 15.47 -18.88 8.20
N PRO A 296 16.63 -19.55 8.03
CA PRO A 296 16.92 -20.84 8.66
C PRO A 296 17.15 -20.75 10.17
N GLN A 297 17.30 -19.55 10.70
CA GLN A 297 17.51 -19.27 12.11
C GLN A 297 16.28 -19.63 12.91
N ARG A 298 16.48 -20.12 14.13
CA ARG A 298 15.35 -20.47 15.00
C ARG A 298 14.78 -19.21 15.62
N ALA A 299 13.46 -19.11 15.64
CA ALA A 299 12.76 -18.14 16.48
C ALA A 299 13.22 -18.22 17.94
N ARG A 300 13.22 -17.09 18.66
CA ARG A 300 13.59 -17.04 20.09
C ARG A 300 12.74 -18.01 20.91
N ASP A 301 11.46 -18.15 20.58
CA ASP A 301 10.51 -19.09 21.21
C ASP A 301 10.48 -20.49 20.60
N TRP A 302 11.51 -20.92 19.86
CA TRP A 302 11.47 -22.18 19.13
C TRP A 302 11.05 -23.38 20.00
N ALA A 303 11.47 -23.44 21.27
CA ALA A 303 11.13 -24.54 22.16
C ALA A 303 9.62 -24.60 22.45
N ALA A 304 8.99 -23.43 22.61
CA ALA A 304 7.55 -23.32 22.82
C ALA A 304 6.79 -23.64 21.52
N LEU A 305 7.23 -23.07 20.38
CA LEU A 305 6.65 -23.33 19.05
C LEU A 305 6.74 -24.81 18.67
N ASP A 306 7.91 -25.43 18.77
CA ASP A 306 8.14 -26.86 18.52
C ASP A 306 7.26 -27.74 19.42
N THR A 307 7.16 -27.39 20.71
CA THR A 307 6.32 -28.17 21.64
C THR A 307 4.85 -28.12 21.24
N LEU A 308 4.33 -26.94 20.91
CA LEU A 308 2.96 -26.78 20.45
C LEU A 308 2.72 -27.55 19.15
N ALA A 309 3.59 -27.37 18.15
CA ALA A 309 3.51 -28.04 16.86
C ALA A 309 3.56 -29.58 16.97
N ARG A 310 4.47 -30.11 17.79
CA ARG A 310 4.55 -31.55 18.11
C ARG A 310 3.26 -32.08 18.72
N HIS A 311 2.65 -31.34 19.63
CA HIS A 311 1.39 -31.74 20.24
C HIS A 311 0.23 -31.72 19.24
N CYS A 312 0.17 -30.73 18.36
CA CYS A 312 -0.80 -30.72 17.27
C CYS A 312 -0.59 -31.90 16.31
N SER A 313 0.66 -32.16 15.91
CA SER A 313 1.05 -33.31 15.06
C SER A 313 0.65 -34.66 15.66
N ASN A 314 0.73 -34.82 16.98
CA ASN A 314 0.28 -36.06 17.63
C ASN A 314 -1.22 -36.36 17.41
N TRP A 315 -2.04 -35.33 17.21
CA TRP A 315 -3.47 -35.45 16.91
C TRP A 315 -3.72 -35.60 15.42
N THR A 316 -3.18 -34.68 14.62
CA THR A 316 -3.49 -34.59 13.19
C THR A 316 -2.70 -35.59 12.34
N ARG A 317 -1.55 -36.06 12.83
CA ARG A 317 -0.53 -36.85 12.11
C ARG A 317 0.21 -36.08 11.03
N TYR A 318 0.00 -34.77 10.92
CA TYR A 318 0.75 -33.93 9.99
C TYR A 318 2.22 -33.85 10.44
N PRO A 319 3.18 -33.96 9.52
CA PRO A 319 4.56 -33.54 9.76
C PRO A 319 4.61 -32.09 10.26
N TYR A 320 5.67 -31.73 10.97
CA TYR A 320 5.83 -30.38 11.49
C TYR A 320 7.30 -29.98 11.53
N SER A 321 7.58 -28.69 11.32
CA SER A 321 8.91 -28.08 11.45
C SER A 321 8.81 -26.56 11.36
N GLN A 322 9.94 -25.90 11.55
CA GLN A 322 10.14 -24.51 11.16
C GLN A 322 9.88 -24.35 9.66
N GLY A 323 9.26 -23.25 9.25
CA GLY A 323 8.83 -23.01 7.88
C GLY A 323 9.97 -23.09 6.86
N TYR A 324 11.07 -22.39 7.10
CA TYR A 324 12.23 -22.38 6.19
C TYR A 324 12.81 -23.80 6.02
N GLN A 325 13.05 -24.50 7.12
CA GLN A 325 13.73 -25.81 7.11
C GLN A 325 12.83 -26.97 6.66
N GLY A 326 11.54 -26.90 7.00
CA GLY A 326 10.58 -27.98 6.74
C GLY A 326 9.81 -27.85 5.44
N MET A 327 9.72 -26.65 4.89
CA MET A 327 9.03 -26.37 3.63
C MET A 327 10.00 -25.65 2.67
N TYR A 328 9.84 -24.35 2.53
CA TYR A 328 10.64 -23.49 1.67
C TYR A 328 10.63 -22.06 2.23
N GLU A 329 11.57 -21.24 1.76
CA GLU A 329 11.73 -19.84 2.17
C GLU A 329 10.52 -18.99 1.76
N ILE A 330 10.01 -18.19 2.70
CA ILE A 330 8.86 -17.30 2.49
C ILE A 330 9.05 -16.00 3.25
N HIS A 331 8.93 -14.91 2.52
CA HIS A 331 8.89 -13.54 3.03
C HIS A 331 7.46 -12.98 3.01
N GLY A 332 7.18 -12.01 3.88
CA GLY A 332 5.88 -11.34 3.93
C GLY A 332 4.68 -12.24 4.25
N SER A 333 4.86 -13.28 5.07
CA SER A 333 3.77 -14.19 5.49
C SER A 333 3.03 -13.73 6.74
N SER A 334 1.77 -14.13 6.89
CA SER A 334 0.95 -13.77 8.07
C SER A 334 1.53 -14.29 9.38
N LYS A 335 2.13 -15.50 9.37
CA LYS A 335 2.69 -16.11 10.59
C LYS A 335 3.98 -15.41 11.05
N ASP A 336 4.91 -15.11 10.14
CA ASP A 336 6.16 -14.45 10.50
C ASP A 336 5.86 -13.01 10.94
N PHE A 337 4.95 -12.32 10.26
CA PHE A 337 4.46 -11.01 10.69
C PHE A 337 3.79 -11.04 12.06
N GLY A 338 2.86 -11.97 12.28
CA GLY A 338 2.16 -12.08 13.55
C GLY A 338 3.13 -12.30 14.71
N TYR A 339 4.14 -13.17 14.56
CA TYR A 339 5.13 -13.41 15.61
C TYR A 339 6.11 -12.23 15.73
N GLY A 340 6.73 -11.79 14.64
CA GLY A 340 7.78 -10.77 14.65
C GLY A 340 7.33 -9.39 15.08
N ALA A 341 6.13 -8.96 14.69
CA ALA A 341 5.63 -7.63 15.02
C ALA A 341 4.87 -7.56 16.37
N TYR A 342 4.27 -8.67 16.83
CA TYR A 342 3.38 -8.65 18.01
C TYR A 342 3.73 -9.65 19.13
N GLY A 343 4.57 -10.65 18.85
CA GLY A 343 4.95 -11.72 19.77
C GLY A 343 4.01 -12.92 19.99
N PRO A 344 2.74 -13.05 19.50
CA PRO A 344 1.96 -14.28 19.68
C PRO A 344 2.63 -15.50 19.06
N MET A 345 2.36 -16.69 19.60
CA MET A 345 2.75 -17.94 18.93
C MET A 345 1.92 -18.09 17.66
N THR A 346 2.57 -18.06 16.50
CA THR A 346 1.90 -18.18 15.20
C THR A 346 2.33 -19.44 14.46
N TRP A 347 1.49 -19.92 13.57
CA TRP A 347 1.83 -21.00 12.63
C TRP A 347 0.81 -21.10 11.50
N THR A 348 1.22 -21.81 10.45
CA THR A 348 0.37 -22.25 9.35
C THR A 348 0.15 -23.76 9.46
N CYS A 349 -1.09 -24.20 9.24
CA CYS A 349 -1.46 -25.60 9.20
C CYS A 349 -2.01 -25.93 7.80
N GLU A 350 -1.23 -26.69 7.05
CA GLU A 350 -1.58 -27.28 5.76
C GLU A 350 -2.36 -28.57 6.03
N VAL A 351 -3.64 -28.61 5.63
CA VAL A 351 -4.59 -29.65 6.11
C VAL A 351 -4.94 -30.72 5.09
N SER A 352 -4.45 -30.59 3.85
CA SER A 352 -4.76 -31.52 2.75
C SER A 352 -3.79 -31.35 1.59
N GLU A 353 -3.37 -32.46 0.98
CA GLU A 353 -2.60 -32.48 -0.27
C GLU A 353 -3.35 -31.85 -1.46
N ASP A 354 -4.69 -31.93 -1.46
CA ASP A 354 -5.51 -31.27 -2.47
C ASP A 354 -5.87 -29.85 -2.03
N TYR A 355 -5.81 -28.88 -2.94
CA TYR A 355 -6.33 -27.52 -2.70
C TYR A 355 -7.85 -27.52 -2.41
N ILE A 356 -8.57 -28.43 -3.07
CA ILE A 356 -10.02 -28.61 -2.97
C ILE A 356 -10.31 -30.12 -2.91
N PRO A 357 -10.15 -30.78 -1.75
CA PRO A 357 -10.46 -32.20 -1.62
C PRO A 357 -11.96 -32.46 -1.88
N PRO A 358 -12.35 -33.71 -2.21
CA PRO A 358 -13.75 -34.07 -2.43
C PRO A 358 -14.65 -33.69 -1.26
N VAL A 359 -15.89 -33.26 -1.53
CA VAL A 359 -16.86 -32.84 -0.50
C VAL A 359 -17.02 -33.87 0.64
N SER A 360 -16.95 -35.16 0.31
CA SER A 360 -17.03 -36.25 1.30
C SER A 360 -15.89 -36.27 2.32
N ALA A 361 -14.78 -35.58 2.06
CA ALA A 361 -13.61 -35.50 2.94
C ALA A 361 -13.66 -34.31 3.92
N ILE A 362 -14.50 -33.30 3.66
CA ILE A 362 -14.56 -32.05 4.45
C ILE A 362 -14.74 -32.37 5.94
N GLU A 363 -15.74 -33.19 6.28
CA GLU A 363 -16.03 -33.51 7.68
C GLU A 363 -14.87 -34.25 8.34
N SER A 364 -14.25 -35.22 7.66
CA SER A 364 -13.11 -35.96 8.21
C SER A 364 -11.89 -35.07 8.46
N ILE A 365 -11.58 -34.14 7.56
CA ILE A 365 -10.45 -33.21 7.71
C ILE A 365 -10.73 -32.22 8.86
N CYS A 366 -11.94 -31.67 8.94
CA CYS A 366 -12.35 -30.82 10.06
C CYS A 366 -12.28 -31.57 11.40
N ASN A 367 -12.75 -32.81 11.44
CA ASN A 367 -12.74 -33.65 12.63
C ASN A 367 -11.33 -34.02 13.08
N LEU A 368 -10.41 -34.23 12.13
CA LEU A 368 -8.99 -34.53 12.40
C LEU A 368 -8.29 -33.35 13.08
N ASN A 369 -8.58 -32.11 12.65
CA ASN A 369 -7.96 -30.88 13.16
C ASN A 369 -8.52 -30.42 14.52
N ARG A 370 -9.76 -30.81 14.87
CA ARG A 370 -10.46 -30.30 16.04
C ARG A 370 -9.73 -30.50 17.38
N PRO A 371 -9.18 -31.69 17.71
CA PRO A 371 -8.46 -31.86 18.98
C PRO A 371 -7.25 -30.93 19.10
N ALA A 372 -6.54 -30.69 17.99
CA ALA A 372 -5.42 -29.76 17.96
C ALA A 372 -5.91 -28.32 18.19
N GLN A 373 -7.00 -27.89 17.54
CA GLN A 373 -7.60 -26.57 17.77
C GLN A 373 -7.98 -26.35 19.24
N LEU A 374 -8.68 -27.31 19.87
CA LEU A 374 -9.06 -27.22 21.29
C LEU A 374 -7.84 -27.20 22.22
N TYR A 375 -6.78 -27.93 21.87
CA TYR A 375 -5.51 -27.88 22.57
C TYR A 375 -4.89 -26.48 22.50
N MET A 376 -4.86 -25.84 21.33
CA MET A 376 -4.33 -24.48 21.18
C MET A 376 -5.14 -23.44 21.97
N ILE A 377 -6.48 -23.52 21.95
CA ILE A 377 -7.34 -22.65 22.78
C ILE A 377 -7.14 -22.91 24.27
N THR A 378 -6.78 -24.14 24.66
CA THR A 378 -6.42 -24.42 26.05
C THR A 378 -5.13 -23.69 26.43
N LYS A 379 -4.10 -23.77 25.57
CA LYS A 379 -2.74 -23.27 25.85
C LYS A 379 -2.62 -21.76 25.86
N ILE A 380 -3.49 -21.01 25.18
CA ILE A 380 -3.48 -19.54 25.33
C ILE A 380 -3.77 -19.05 26.75
N GLY A 381 -4.38 -19.89 27.59
CA GLY A 381 -4.60 -19.57 29.00
C GLY A 381 -3.42 -19.88 29.92
N HIS A 382 -2.30 -20.37 29.41
CA HIS A 382 -1.14 -20.80 30.20
C HIS A 382 0.05 -19.84 30.04
N GLY A 383 1.03 -19.93 30.94
CA GLY A 383 2.24 -19.10 30.92
C GLY A 383 2.15 -17.93 31.90
N ILE A 384 2.35 -16.71 31.43
CA ILE A 384 2.35 -15.49 32.24
C ILE A 384 1.24 -14.57 31.74
N ARG A 385 0.52 -13.94 32.67
CA ARG A 385 -0.43 -12.87 32.35
C ARG A 385 -0.44 -11.81 33.43
N GLY A 386 -1.02 -10.66 33.15
CA GLY A 386 -1.27 -9.65 34.17
C GLY A 386 -1.73 -8.34 33.58
N ASN A 387 -1.70 -7.30 34.40
CA ASN A 387 -2.05 -5.94 34.02
C ASN A 387 -0.89 -4.98 34.28
N VAL A 388 -0.76 -3.99 33.41
CA VAL A 388 0.12 -2.84 33.58
C VAL A 388 -0.72 -1.60 33.81
N THR A 389 -0.42 -0.89 34.90
CA THR A 389 -1.17 0.27 35.36
C THR A 389 -0.22 1.40 35.75
N ASP A 390 -0.73 2.62 35.70
CA ASP A 390 -0.06 3.79 36.29
C ASP A 390 -0.13 3.69 37.81
N SER A 391 1.02 3.80 38.46
CA SER A 391 1.13 3.68 39.93
C SER A 391 0.49 4.84 40.71
N LEU A 392 0.22 5.98 40.07
CA LEU A 392 -0.46 7.14 40.64
C LEU A 392 -1.97 7.10 40.39
N THR A 393 -2.39 6.85 39.15
CA THR A 393 -3.81 6.93 38.75
C THR A 393 -4.54 5.59 38.83
N GLY A 394 -3.80 4.48 38.70
CA GLY A 394 -4.37 3.13 38.57
C GLY A 394 -4.94 2.82 37.18
N GLU A 395 -4.85 3.76 36.23
CA GLU A 395 -5.35 3.58 34.87
C GLU A 395 -4.47 2.61 34.08
N PRO A 396 -5.04 1.86 33.12
CA PRO A 396 -4.29 0.91 32.30
C PRO A 396 -3.31 1.61 31.34
N ILE A 397 -2.15 0.98 31.12
CA ILE A 397 -1.09 1.51 30.24
C ILE A 397 -0.88 0.60 29.01
N LYS A 398 -0.73 1.21 27.82
CA LYS A 398 -0.16 0.54 26.64
C LYS A 398 1.35 0.38 26.84
N ALA A 399 1.81 -0.85 27.01
CA ALA A 399 3.17 -1.18 27.45
C ALA A 399 3.72 -2.36 26.65
N MET A 400 5.03 -2.38 26.49
CA MET A 400 5.81 -3.52 25.99
C MET A 400 6.21 -4.41 27.17
N ILE A 401 6.05 -5.73 27.01
CA ILE A 401 6.30 -6.75 28.01
C ILE A 401 7.29 -7.77 27.47
N SER A 402 8.51 -7.77 28.02
CA SER A 402 9.57 -8.70 27.65
C SER A 402 9.69 -9.80 28.69
N VAL A 403 9.67 -11.06 28.25
CA VAL A 403 9.83 -12.25 29.11
C VAL A 403 11.12 -12.97 28.77
N THR A 404 12.05 -13.03 29.73
CA THR A 404 13.41 -13.52 29.52
C THR A 404 13.73 -14.73 30.41
N PRO A 405 14.28 -15.83 29.84
CA PRO A 405 14.38 -16.13 28.41
C PRO A 405 13.00 -16.41 27.77
N PRO A 406 12.80 -16.25 26.46
CA PRO A 406 13.82 -16.01 25.44
C PRO A 406 13.92 -14.55 24.95
N GLU A 407 13.21 -13.62 25.59
CA GLU A 407 13.20 -12.19 25.28
C GLU A 407 12.54 -11.84 23.94
N MET A 408 11.24 -12.14 23.83
CA MET A 408 10.40 -11.66 22.74
C MET A 408 9.27 -10.82 23.32
N PRO A 409 9.11 -9.54 22.92
CA PRO A 409 8.08 -8.69 23.50
C PRO A 409 6.67 -9.11 23.09
N VAL A 410 5.73 -8.91 24.00
CA VAL A 410 4.29 -8.79 23.72
C VAL A 410 3.81 -7.45 24.23
N TYR A 411 2.64 -7.01 23.80
CA TYR A 411 2.12 -5.68 24.14
C TYR A 411 0.85 -5.80 24.96
N THR A 412 0.55 -4.81 25.81
CA THR A 412 -0.76 -4.71 26.46
C THR A 412 -1.80 -4.13 25.50
N ASP A 413 -3.08 -4.37 25.78
CA ASP A 413 -4.20 -3.71 25.08
C ASP A 413 -4.74 -2.48 25.84
N SER A 414 -5.89 -1.95 25.40
CA SER A 414 -6.56 -0.79 26.02
C SER A 414 -7.01 -0.99 27.47
N LEU A 415 -7.08 -2.24 27.95
CA LEU A 415 -7.36 -2.58 29.36
C LEU A 415 -6.07 -2.80 30.16
N GLY A 416 -4.90 -2.60 29.54
CA GLY A 416 -3.60 -2.80 30.15
C GLY A 416 -3.26 -4.26 30.41
N ASP A 417 -4.08 -5.21 29.94
CA ASP A 417 -3.81 -6.64 30.11
C ASP A 417 -2.85 -7.19 29.06
N TYR A 418 -2.03 -8.16 29.46
CA TYR A 418 -1.16 -8.91 28.57
C TYR A 418 -1.21 -10.41 28.89
N HIS A 419 -0.95 -11.21 27.85
CA HIS A 419 -0.92 -12.66 27.92
C HIS A 419 0.26 -13.21 27.12
N ARG A 420 1.08 -14.01 27.77
CA ARG A 420 2.28 -14.59 27.18
C ARG A 420 2.36 -16.09 27.46
N PHE A 421 2.25 -16.88 26.41
CA PHE A 421 2.53 -18.32 26.52
C PHE A 421 4.03 -18.54 26.68
N VAL A 422 4.41 -19.30 27.71
CA VAL A 422 5.77 -19.82 27.92
C VAL A 422 5.67 -21.24 28.46
N LEU A 423 6.75 -22.01 28.26
CA LEU A 423 6.87 -23.33 28.87
C LEU A 423 7.03 -23.23 30.41
N PRO A 424 6.92 -24.33 31.15
CA PRO A 424 7.24 -24.34 32.57
C PRO A 424 8.71 -24.02 32.79
N GLY A 425 9.00 -23.11 33.71
CA GLY A 425 10.36 -22.59 33.91
C GLY A 425 10.39 -21.39 34.85
N THR A 426 11.56 -20.80 34.98
CA THR A 426 11.78 -19.57 35.75
C THR A 426 12.13 -18.43 34.81
N TYR A 427 11.47 -17.28 34.98
CA TYR A 427 11.55 -16.15 34.06
C TYR A 427 11.74 -14.83 34.82
N SER A 428 12.32 -13.86 34.12
CA SER A 428 12.21 -12.44 34.47
C SER A 428 11.25 -11.77 33.50
N VAL A 429 10.40 -10.88 34.02
CA VAL A 429 9.43 -10.12 33.21
C VAL A 429 9.71 -8.64 33.40
N THR A 430 9.92 -7.92 32.30
CA THR A 430 10.10 -6.47 32.27
C THR A 430 8.90 -5.82 31.59
N ALA A 431 8.34 -4.78 32.21
CA ALA A 431 7.35 -3.91 31.61
C ALA A 431 7.95 -2.52 31.38
N TRP A 432 7.73 -1.97 30.18
CA TRP A 432 8.18 -0.64 29.77
C TRP A 432 7.11 0.06 28.92
N ALA A 433 7.01 1.38 29.06
CA ALA A 433 6.14 2.25 28.26
C ALA A 433 6.76 3.66 28.19
N ASN A 434 6.47 4.40 27.12
CA ASN A 434 6.88 5.79 26.99
C ASN A 434 6.32 6.64 28.13
N GLY A 435 7.16 7.51 28.71
CA GLY A 435 6.80 8.32 29.87
C GLY A 435 6.73 7.58 31.21
N TYR A 436 7.29 6.36 31.30
CA TYR A 436 7.33 5.57 32.54
C TYR A 436 8.70 4.92 32.78
N GLN A 437 9.05 4.75 34.05
CA GLN A 437 10.22 3.96 34.44
C GLN A 437 9.97 2.47 34.20
N ALA A 438 10.88 1.81 33.49
CA ALA A 438 10.84 0.37 33.31
C ALA A 438 10.88 -0.38 34.65
N LYS A 439 10.16 -1.49 34.75
CA LYS A 439 10.15 -2.33 35.95
C LYS A 439 10.33 -3.79 35.59
N THR A 440 11.30 -4.44 36.26
CA THR A 440 11.57 -5.87 36.12
C THR A 440 11.21 -6.63 37.40
N ILE A 441 10.51 -7.76 37.24
CA ILE A 441 10.27 -8.73 38.31
C ILE A 441 10.97 -10.03 37.91
N ALA A 442 11.94 -10.46 38.70
CA ALA A 442 12.73 -11.68 38.48
C ALA A 442 12.14 -12.90 39.21
N ASP A 443 12.71 -14.07 38.93
CA ASP A 443 12.44 -15.34 39.62
C ASP A 443 10.96 -15.79 39.60
N ILE A 444 10.24 -15.46 38.52
CA ILE A 444 8.85 -15.87 38.31
C ILE A 444 8.84 -17.33 37.87
N VAL A 445 8.34 -18.21 38.74
CA VAL A 445 8.24 -19.65 38.47
C VAL A 445 6.89 -19.99 37.84
N VAL A 446 6.90 -20.37 36.56
CA VAL A 446 5.72 -20.82 35.81
C VAL A 446 5.56 -22.34 35.94
N PRO A 447 4.45 -22.84 36.51
CA PRO A 447 4.20 -24.27 36.64
C PRO A 447 3.70 -24.93 35.34
N PRO A 448 3.75 -26.27 35.23
CA PRO A 448 3.08 -27.01 34.17
C PRO A 448 1.57 -26.75 34.11
N ASP A 449 1.06 -26.62 32.89
CA ASP A 449 -0.38 -26.59 32.56
C ASP A 449 -1.21 -25.54 33.34
N THR A 450 -0.62 -24.40 33.66
CA THR A 450 -1.30 -23.28 34.31
C THR A 450 -0.65 -21.95 33.94
N TYR A 451 -1.09 -20.87 34.59
CA TYR A 451 -0.51 -19.54 34.47
C TYR A 451 -0.08 -18.97 35.83
N VAL A 452 0.74 -17.94 35.77
CA VAL A 452 1.04 -17.04 36.89
C VAL A 452 0.58 -15.62 36.56
N ILE A 453 0.13 -14.90 37.58
CA ILE A 453 -0.28 -13.49 37.45
C ILE A 453 0.88 -12.62 37.90
N VAL A 454 1.31 -11.70 37.03
CA VAL A 454 2.40 -10.76 37.28
C VAL A 454 1.89 -9.38 36.88
N ASN A 455 1.56 -8.55 37.88
CA ASN A 455 1.04 -7.21 37.64
C ASN A 455 2.14 -6.16 37.82
N PHE A 456 2.07 -5.11 37.02
CA PHE A 456 2.95 -3.96 37.08
C PHE A 456 2.15 -2.70 37.40
N ALA A 457 2.68 -1.93 38.34
CA ALA A 457 2.33 -0.53 38.53
C ALA A 457 3.60 0.26 38.19
N LEU A 458 3.58 0.99 37.08
CA LEU A 458 4.72 1.75 36.56
C LEU A 458 4.69 3.18 37.10
N THR A 459 5.86 3.73 37.39
CA THR A 459 6.01 5.10 37.88
C THR A 459 6.12 6.04 36.68
N PRO A 460 5.22 7.04 36.53
CA PRO A 460 5.37 8.05 35.48
C PRO A 460 6.68 8.81 35.61
N ASP A 461 7.32 9.08 34.47
CA ASP A 461 8.55 9.83 34.35
C ASP A 461 8.52 10.66 33.06
N THR A 462 8.12 11.92 33.19
CA THR A 462 7.97 12.85 32.07
C THR A 462 9.30 13.44 31.60
N GLN A 463 10.43 13.01 32.17
CA GLN A 463 11.77 13.44 31.74
C GLN A 463 12.39 12.50 30.71
N LEU A 464 11.83 11.29 30.54
CA LEU A 464 12.28 10.33 29.56
C LEU A 464 11.83 10.74 28.14
N PRO A 465 12.65 10.48 27.10
CA PRO A 465 12.23 10.68 25.73
C PRO A 465 11.12 9.70 25.33
N VAL A 466 10.42 10.01 24.24
CA VAL A 466 9.56 9.05 23.56
C VAL A 466 10.45 8.17 22.70
N ALA A 467 10.45 6.86 22.92
CA ALA A 467 11.28 5.95 22.15
C ALA A 467 10.47 5.00 21.27
N GLY A 468 11.17 4.38 20.31
CA GLY A 468 10.61 3.36 19.43
C GLY A 468 9.88 2.27 20.22
N PHE A 469 8.58 2.10 19.96
CA PHE A 469 7.71 1.21 20.72
C PHE A 469 7.50 -0.14 20.04
N LYS A 470 7.43 -0.17 18.71
CA LYS A 470 7.16 -1.40 17.94
C LYS A 470 7.70 -1.32 16.52
N VAL A 471 8.27 -2.42 16.02
CA VAL A 471 8.57 -2.60 14.59
C VAL A 471 7.31 -3.01 13.86
N THR A 472 6.92 -2.24 12.85
CA THR A 472 5.66 -2.45 12.10
C THR A 472 5.90 -3.05 10.73
N MET A 473 7.00 -2.68 10.08
CA MET A 473 7.44 -3.20 8.79
C MET A 473 8.96 -3.22 8.76
N VAL A 474 9.54 -4.20 8.09
CA VAL A 474 10.99 -4.37 7.97
C VAL A 474 11.33 -5.24 6.77
N ASN A 475 12.45 -4.95 6.13
CA ASN A 475 13.17 -5.81 5.21
C ASN A 475 14.65 -5.68 5.55
N ASP A 476 15.26 -6.71 6.12
CA ASP A 476 16.71 -6.75 6.25
C ASP A 476 17.35 -7.37 5.01
N GLN A 477 18.51 -6.87 4.64
CA GLN A 477 19.37 -7.46 3.59
C GLN A 477 20.62 -8.08 4.24
N ASP A 478 20.52 -8.40 5.54
CA ASP A 478 21.62 -8.77 6.40
C ASP A 478 21.93 -10.29 6.36
N ASN A 479 23.20 -10.63 6.59
CA ASN A 479 23.70 -11.97 6.84
C ASN A 479 23.92 -12.28 8.35
N ASP A 480 23.86 -11.30 9.27
CA ASP A 480 23.95 -11.45 10.74
C ASP A 480 22.59 -11.54 11.47
N VAL A 481 21.54 -11.88 10.73
CA VAL A 481 20.27 -12.42 11.29
C VAL A 481 20.50 -13.61 12.24
N ILE A 482 21.73 -14.16 12.28
CA ILE A 482 22.18 -15.26 13.14
C ILE A 482 22.11 -14.90 14.63
N THR A 483 22.28 -13.63 15.04
CA THR A 483 22.45 -13.29 16.47
C THR A 483 21.52 -12.22 17.07
N SER A 484 20.93 -11.33 16.26
CA SER A 484 20.08 -10.20 16.72
C SER A 484 18.59 -10.40 16.38
N GLY A 485 17.71 -9.55 16.90
CA GLY A 485 16.28 -9.57 16.56
C GLY A 485 15.74 -8.14 16.52
N THR A 486 14.75 -7.86 15.67
CA THR A 486 14.25 -6.50 15.40
C THR A 486 13.85 -5.74 16.67
N TYR A 487 13.35 -6.42 17.69
CA TYR A 487 13.00 -5.83 18.99
C TYR A 487 14.18 -5.23 19.76
N LEU A 488 15.42 -5.49 19.35
CA LEU A 488 16.62 -4.85 19.90
C LEU A 488 16.80 -3.40 19.45
N SER A 489 16.02 -2.95 18.46
CA SER A 489 15.96 -1.54 18.01
C SER A 489 14.91 -0.70 18.78
N LEU A 490 14.30 -1.26 19.82
CA LEU A 490 13.14 -0.70 20.52
C LEU A 490 13.46 -0.36 21.98
N GLY A 491 12.74 0.62 22.52
CA GLY A 491 12.96 1.14 23.85
C GLY A 491 14.02 2.24 23.88
N LEU A 492 14.47 2.56 25.09
CA LEU A 492 15.57 3.51 25.28
C LEU A 492 16.89 2.86 24.83
N HIS A 493 17.81 3.67 24.32
CA HIS A 493 19.14 3.25 23.91
C HIS A 493 19.82 2.49 25.06
N ASP A 494 20.21 1.23 24.81
CA ASP A 494 20.78 0.34 25.83
C ASP A 494 22.07 -0.35 25.39
N ASN A 495 22.65 0.09 24.28
CA ASN A 495 23.82 -0.49 23.61
C ASN A 495 23.58 -1.93 23.13
N ARG A 496 22.34 -2.27 22.82
CA ARG A 496 22.01 -3.45 22.00
C ARG A 496 21.66 -2.96 20.60
N ARG A 497 21.64 -3.85 19.62
CA ARG A 497 21.43 -3.43 18.24
C ARG A 497 20.78 -4.50 17.40
N TYR A 498 20.20 -4.04 16.30
CA TYR A 498 19.72 -4.84 15.20
C TYR A 498 20.26 -4.25 13.90
N SER A 499 21.00 -5.04 13.12
CA SER A 499 21.52 -4.61 11.83
C SER A 499 20.42 -4.69 10.77
N LEU A 500 20.35 -3.67 9.91
CA LEU A 500 19.47 -3.67 8.74
C LEU A 500 20.10 -4.38 7.54
N GLY A 501 21.41 -4.57 7.52
CA GLY A 501 22.11 -5.01 6.31
C GLY A 501 22.16 -3.93 5.24
N VAL A 502 22.97 -4.17 4.21
CA VAL A 502 23.16 -3.24 3.08
C VAL A 502 21.87 -3.09 2.26
N GLY A 503 21.29 -1.90 2.26
CA GLY A 503 20.03 -1.57 1.58
C GLY A 503 18.77 -2.03 2.31
N GLY A 504 18.89 -2.49 3.56
CA GLY A 504 17.74 -2.83 4.40
C GLY A 504 16.96 -1.59 4.86
N TRP A 505 15.73 -1.82 5.32
CA TRP A 505 14.89 -0.75 5.86
C TRP A 505 13.95 -1.24 6.96
N ILE A 506 13.58 -0.33 7.86
CA ILE A 506 12.71 -0.59 9.00
C ILE A 506 11.74 0.56 9.23
N VAL A 507 10.52 0.24 9.71
CA VAL A 507 9.52 1.22 10.14
C VAL A 507 9.15 0.99 11.60
N ILE A 508 9.49 1.95 12.44
CA ILE A 508 9.28 1.96 13.89
C ILE A 508 8.07 2.84 14.22
N ASP A 509 7.09 2.30 14.94
CA ASP A 509 6.01 3.04 15.62
C ASP A 509 6.58 3.57 16.94
N MET A 510 6.60 4.89 17.10
CA MET A 510 7.02 5.57 18.33
C MET A 510 6.04 5.36 19.49
N GLY A 511 4.89 4.73 19.26
CA GLY A 511 3.85 4.45 20.26
C GLY A 511 2.96 5.65 20.56
N GLU A 512 3.56 6.84 20.58
CA GLU A 512 2.97 8.16 20.81
C GLU A 512 3.22 9.08 19.61
N GLU A 513 2.41 10.12 19.48
CA GLU A 513 2.67 11.20 18.52
C GLU A 513 3.82 12.08 19.05
N VAL A 514 4.81 12.32 18.18
CA VAL A 514 5.91 13.25 18.40
C VAL A 514 5.59 14.52 17.63
N ILE A 515 5.55 15.64 18.34
CA ILE A 515 5.32 16.97 17.79
C ILE A 515 6.68 17.60 17.52
N ASN A 516 6.85 18.21 16.35
CA ASN A 516 8.01 19.04 16.02
C ASN A 516 8.25 20.08 17.12
N GLY A 517 9.49 20.28 17.55
CA GLY A 517 9.90 21.36 18.45
C GLY A 517 10.99 22.21 17.81
N PRO A 518 11.60 23.12 18.58
CA PRO A 518 12.75 23.88 18.10
C PRO A 518 13.99 23.00 17.94
N GLY A 519 14.62 23.04 16.77
CA GLY A 519 15.85 22.29 16.48
C GLY A 519 15.61 20.79 16.26
N TYR A 520 16.52 19.95 16.72
CA TYR A 520 16.39 18.50 16.52
C TYR A 520 15.30 17.88 17.38
N ASP A 521 14.45 17.07 16.75
CA ASP A 521 13.28 16.45 17.36
C ASP A 521 13.53 15.03 17.85
N PHE A 522 14.37 14.29 17.13
CA PHE A 522 14.70 12.91 17.48
C PHE A 522 16.11 12.53 17.04
N THR A 523 16.63 11.48 17.66
CA THR A 523 17.95 10.91 17.38
C THR A 523 17.79 9.45 16.99
N VAL A 524 18.47 9.06 15.93
CA VAL A 524 18.69 7.65 15.55
C VAL A 524 20.03 7.24 16.16
N TYR A 525 20.01 6.22 17.02
CA TYR A 525 21.18 5.69 17.68
C TYR A 525 21.71 4.47 16.92
N GLU A 526 22.93 4.60 16.42
CA GLU A 526 23.71 3.52 15.84
C GLU A 526 24.73 3.05 16.89
N ASN A 527 24.93 1.74 16.97
CA ASN A 527 25.72 1.13 18.05
C ASN A 527 26.75 0.13 17.52
N ASP A 528 27.71 0.66 16.78
CA ASP A 528 28.79 -0.07 16.15
C ASP A 528 30.07 0.84 16.08
N ALA A 529 31.20 0.31 15.59
CA ALA A 529 32.46 1.07 15.53
C ALA A 529 32.73 1.75 14.18
N ASP A 530 31.98 1.39 13.14
CA ASP A 530 32.14 1.72 11.73
C ASP A 530 30.88 2.48 11.24
N PRO A 531 30.80 3.83 11.37
CA PRO A 531 29.60 4.59 11.04
C PRO A 531 29.03 4.32 9.64
N GLU A 532 27.78 3.86 9.56
CA GLU A 532 27.09 3.52 8.30
C GLU A 532 26.09 4.60 7.87
N GLY A 533 25.90 4.74 6.55
CA GLY A 533 25.01 5.75 5.96
C GLY A 533 23.55 5.32 5.90
N TYR A 534 22.64 6.25 6.21
CA TYR A 534 21.21 5.99 6.12
C TYR A 534 20.38 7.23 5.81
N GLN A 535 19.15 6.98 5.39
CA GLN A 535 18.13 7.96 5.09
C GLN A 535 16.96 7.81 6.06
N VAL A 536 16.42 8.93 6.52
CA VAL A 536 15.31 8.96 7.47
C VAL A 536 14.09 9.63 6.84
N TYR A 537 12.96 8.97 7.04
CA TYR A 537 11.65 9.43 6.63
C TYR A 537 10.66 9.32 7.79
N VAL A 538 9.68 10.22 7.87
CA VAL A 538 8.68 10.20 8.94
C VAL A 538 7.26 10.29 8.39
N SER A 539 6.28 9.80 9.17
CA SER A 539 4.85 9.89 8.85
C SER A 539 3.99 9.84 10.12
N ASP A 540 2.80 10.42 10.07
CA ASP A 540 1.73 10.21 11.06
C ASP A 540 0.90 8.95 10.75
N ASN A 541 1.10 8.34 9.58
CA ASN A 541 0.41 7.15 9.11
C ASN A 541 1.39 6.00 8.84
N TRP A 542 1.11 4.83 9.39
CA TRP A 542 1.98 3.66 9.29
C TRP A 542 2.21 3.18 7.85
N LEU A 543 1.28 3.47 6.93
CA LEU A 543 1.40 3.14 5.50
C LEU A 543 2.01 4.28 4.68
N GLY A 544 2.30 5.42 5.31
CA GLY A 544 2.73 6.64 4.65
C GLY A 544 1.58 7.53 4.15
N PRO A 545 1.88 8.55 3.32
CA PRO A 545 3.19 8.81 2.71
C PRO A 545 4.27 9.10 3.75
N PHE A 546 5.48 8.63 3.46
CA PHE A 546 6.67 8.90 4.29
C PHE A 546 7.43 10.09 3.69
N THR A 547 7.67 11.10 4.51
CA THR A 547 8.34 12.33 4.10
C THR A 547 9.80 12.27 4.49
N TYR A 548 10.70 12.49 3.53
CA TYR A 548 12.14 12.54 3.78
C TYR A 548 12.47 13.72 4.69
N VAL A 549 13.26 13.48 5.73
CA VAL A 549 13.70 14.52 6.68
C VAL A 549 15.22 14.68 6.74
N GLY A 550 15.99 13.73 6.22
CA GLY A 550 17.44 13.86 6.13
C GLY A 550 18.16 12.54 5.91
N SER A 551 19.48 12.65 5.77
CA SER A 551 20.43 11.54 5.70
C SER A 551 21.64 11.88 6.55
N ASP A 552 22.21 10.88 7.21
CA ASP A 552 23.42 11.04 8.01
C ASP A 552 24.14 9.67 8.13
N THR A 553 25.25 9.66 8.86
CA THR A 553 26.03 8.46 9.20
C THR A 553 26.22 8.34 10.71
N GLY A 554 26.23 7.15 11.29
CA GLY A 554 26.42 7.03 12.74
C GLY A 554 25.18 7.44 13.54
N THR A 555 25.37 7.67 14.85
CA THR A 555 24.33 8.31 15.67
C THR A 555 24.11 9.76 15.22
N ALA A 556 22.90 10.09 14.78
CA ALA A 556 22.55 11.42 14.27
C ALA A 556 21.16 11.90 14.70
N SER A 557 20.98 13.21 14.73
CA SER A 557 19.73 13.87 15.14
C SER A 557 19.07 14.58 13.96
N PHE A 558 17.74 14.53 13.92
CA PHE A 558 16.92 14.99 12.80
C PHE A 558 15.84 15.96 13.28
N ASP A 559 15.55 16.95 12.43
CA ASP A 559 14.53 17.99 12.64
C ASP A 559 13.41 17.75 11.61
N MET A 560 12.18 17.54 12.10
CA MET A 560 11.01 17.23 11.30
C MET A 560 10.58 18.42 10.43
N ALA A 561 10.90 19.65 10.84
CA ALA A 561 10.58 20.86 10.09
C ALA A 561 11.30 20.90 8.74
N TRP A 562 12.44 20.20 8.59
CA TRP A 562 13.16 20.10 7.31
C TRP A 562 12.36 19.37 6.23
N GLY A 563 11.52 18.42 6.63
CA GLY A 563 10.55 17.77 5.75
C GLY A 563 9.20 18.49 5.68
N GLY A 564 9.03 19.61 6.40
CA GLY A 564 7.73 20.27 6.57
C GLY A 564 6.73 19.47 7.40
N VAL A 565 7.20 18.60 8.31
CA VAL A 565 6.36 17.70 9.10
C VAL A 565 6.15 18.28 10.50
N GLY A 566 4.90 18.53 10.88
CA GLY A 566 4.55 19.06 12.21
C GLY A 566 4.33 17.99 13.28
N VAL A 567 3.91 16.79 12.89
CA VAL A 567 3.64 15.66 13.79
C VAL A 567 4.05 14.37 13.08
N MET A 568 4.70 13.46 13.81
CA MET A 568 4.99 12.11 13.34
C MET A 568 4.67 11.07 14.41
N ARG A 569 4.47 9.83 13.96
CA ARG A 569 4.35 8.65 14.83
C ARG A 569 5.23 7.51 14.34
N TYR A 570 5.50 7.47 13.04
CA TYR A 570 6.24 6.41 12.38
C TYR A 570 7.53 6.97 11.80
N VAL A 571 8.65 6.32 12.11
CA VAL A 571 9.97 6.62 11.55
C VAL A 571 10.37 5.46 10.66
N LYS A 572 10.61 5.74 9.38
CA LYS A 572 11.19 4.81 8.41
C LYS A 572 12.66 5.15 8.23
N ILE A 573 13.51 4.17 8.44
CA ILE A 573 14.96 4.27 8.24
C ILE A 573 15.33 3.33 7.10
N VAL A 574 16.13 3.83 6.17
CA VAL A 574 16.59 3.10 4.98
C VAL A 574 18.10 3.21 4.94
N ASP A 575 18.79 2.07 5.01
CA ASP A 575 20.22 2.01 4.76
C ASP A 575 20.52 2.50 3.34
N ASP A 576 21.53 3.35 3.16
CA ASP A 576 21.79 3.99 1.87
C ASP A 576 22.53 3.10 0.85
N GLY A 577 22.83 1.85 1.25
CA GLY A 577 23.47 0.84 0.43
C GLY A 577 24.99 0.96 0.35
N ASP A 578 25.59 1.82 1.17
CA ASP A 578 27.03 1.81 1.38
C ASP A 578 27.51 0.60 2.22
N GLY A 579 28.82 0.38 2.29
CA GLY A 579 29.39 -0.81 2.93
C GLY A 579 29.48 -2.08 2.05
N SER A 580 30.09 -3.14 2.59
CA SER A 580 30.38 -4.38 1.86
C SER A 580 29.44 -5.51 2.29
N GLN A 581 28.63 -6.04 1.36
CA GLN A 581 27.69 -7.15 1.60
C GLN A 581 28.31 -8.44 2.20
N THR A 582 29.63 -8.55 2.23
CA THR A 582 30.36 -9.67 2.82
C THR A 582 30.74 -9.46 4.30
N ASN A 583 30.57 -8.25 4.85
CA ASN A 583 30.77 -8.00 6.27
C ASN A 583 29.43 -8.24 7.00
N PRO A 584 29.36 -9.14 7.99
CA PRO A 584 28.14 -9.40 8.75
C PRO A 584 27.64 -8.18 9.55
N THR A 585 28.44 -7.13 9.71
CA THR A 585 27.98 -5.86 10.31
C THR A 585 27.77 -4.76 9.27
N ALA A 586 27.67 -5.08 7.98
CA ALA A 586 27.49 -4.04 6.97
C ALA A 586 26.05 -3.52 6.96
N GLY A 587 25.91 -2.20 7.03
CA GLY A 587 24.64 -1.48 7.03
C GLY A 587 24.14 -1.18 8.45
N LEU A 588 23.29 -0.16 8.57
CA LEU A 588 22.96 0.48 9.86
C LEU A 588 22.67 -0.49 11.01
N ASP A 589 23.46 -0.38 12.06
CA ASP A 589 23.38 -1.13 13.32
C ASP A 589 22.51 -0.41 14.38
N LEU A 590 21.20 -0.47 14.21
CA LEU A 590 20.21 0.33 14.95
C LEU A 590 19.99 -0.15 16.39
N ASP A 591 20.24 0.72 17.38
CA ASP A 591 19.96 0.53 18.82
C ASP A 591 18.58 1.10 19.19
N ALA A 592 18.33 2.36 18.86
CA ALA A 592 17.09 3.03 19.25
C ALA A 592 16.76 4.22 18.36
N VAL A 593 15.50 4.63 18.41
CA VAL A 593 15.04 5.95 17.98
C VAL A 593 14.43 6.64 19.18
N GLU A 594 14.95 7.80 19.58
CA GLU A 594 14.45 8.57 20.73
C GLU A 594 14.10 9.99 20.31
N ALA A 595 12.90 10.43 20.65
CA ALA A 595 12.36 11.75 20.39
C ALA A 595 12.22 12.58 21.66
N THR A 596 12.53 13.86 21.53
CA THR A 596 12.40 14.83 22.62
C THR A 596 10.97 15.38 22.64
N VAL A 597 10.36 15.42 23.84
CA VAL A 597 9.03 16.01 24.01
C VAL A 597 9.19 17.48 24.39
N PHE A 598 8.80 18.40 23.50
CA PHE A 598 8.80 19.82 23.78
C PHE A 598 7.42 20.32 24.18
N ASN A 599 7.35 21.08 25.28
CA ASN A 599 6.17 21.87 25.63
C ASN A 599 6.42 23.33 25.24
N ALA A 600 6.43 23.59 23.94
CA ALA A 600 6.76 24.88 23.32
C ALA A 600 5.84 25.14 22.11
N PRO A 601 5.82 26.36 21.55
CA PRO A 601 5.30 26.54 20.20
C PRO A 601 6.12 25.71 19.20
N ALA A 602 5.47 25.24 18.14
CA ALA A 602 6.09 24.47 17.07
C ALA A 602 5.63 24.98 15.72
N LEU A 603 6.39 25.91 15.15
CA LEU A 603 5.96 26.62 13.95
C LEU A 603 6.55 25.95 12.71
N VAL A 604 5.67 25.36 11.91
CA VAL A 604 6.06 24.68 10.66
C VAL A 604 5.48 25.42 9.47
N ILE A 605 6.23 25.46 8.36
CA ILE A 605 5.74 25.99 7.09
C ILE A 605 4.67 25.03 6.55
N ASN A 606 3.41 25.44 6.65
CA ASN A 606 2.25 24.68 6.19
C ASN A 606 1.96 24.91 4.71
N THR A 607 2.25 26.10 4.18
CA THR A 607 2.03 26.42 2.77
C THR A 607 3.00 27.48 2.32
N MET A 608 3.54 27.28 1.11
CA MET A 608 4.36 28.24 0.40
C MET A 608 3.62 28.72 -0.84
N ILE A 609 3.57 30.03 -1.05
CA ILE A 609 2.89 30.65 -2.19
C ILE A 609 3.89 31.56 -2.89
N ILE A 610 4.14 31.32 -4.18
CA ILE A 610 4.87 32.24 -5.05
C ILE A 610 3.86 33.18 -5.71
N ALA A 611 3.83 34.41 -5.26
CA ALA A 611 3.05 35.50 -5.84
C ALA A 611 3.89 36.24 -6.88
N ASP A 612 3.82 35.73 -8.10
CA ASP A 612 4.49 36.26 -9.28
C ASP A 612 3.73 37.46 -9.90
N SER A 613 3.39 38.46 -9.07
CA SER A 613 2.75 39.69 -9.58
C SER A 613 3.75 40.68 -10.18
N LEU A 614 5.04 40.48 -9.85
CA LEU A 614 6.19 41.34 -10.18
C LEU A 614 7.06 40.76 -11.32
N GLY A 615 6.85 39.50 -11.73
CA GLY A 615 7.46 38.86 -12.90
C GLY A 615 6.49 38.77 -14.09
N ASN A 616 6.46 37.62 -14.78
CA ASN A 616 5.67 37.40 -15.99
C ASN A 616 4.19 37.02 -15.72
N ARG A 617 3.80 36.83 -14.45
CA ARG A 617 2.46 36.45 -13.99
C ARG A 617 2.00 35.06 -14.41
N ASN A 618 2.93 34.14 -14.58
CA ASN A 618 2.63 32.73 -14.79
C ASN A 618 2.47 31.97 -13.46
N GLY A 619 2.78 32.60 -12.32
CA GLY A 619 2.61 32.02 -10.99
C GLY A 619 3.79 31.17 -10.53
N ARG A 620 4.94 31.28 -11.20
CA ARG A 620 6.19 30.55 -10.91
C ARG A 620 7.30 31.51 -10.51
N PHE A 621 8.41 30.96 -10.07
CA PHE A 621 9.63 31.73 -9.85
C PHE A 621 10.64 31.36 -10.94
N ASP A 622 10.70 32.15 -12.01
CA ASP A 622 11.58 31.85 -13.15
C ASP A 622 12.91 32.63 -13.10
N PRO A 623 13.95 32.18 -13.84
CA PRO A 623 15.19 32.92 -14.00
C PRO A 623 14.97 34.35 -14.49
N GLY A 624 15.54 35.33 -13.77
CA GLY A 624 15.43 36.75 -14.09
C GLY A 624 14.23 37.47 -13.46
N GLU A 625 13.38 36.76 -12.72
CA GLU A 625 12.16 37.34 -12.16
C GLU A 625 12.34 37.89 -10.75
N THR A 626 11.39 38.74 -10.37
CA THR A 626 11.15 39.15 -8.98
C THR A 626 9.77 38.65 -8.58
N VAL A 627 9.67 38.00 -7.42
CA VAL A 627 8.41 37.41 -6.92
C VAL A 627 8.23 37.71 -5.44
N ASP A 628 6.99 37.67 -4.97
CA ASP A 628 6.69 37.68 -3.55
C ASP A 628 6.50 36.24 -3.04
N LEU A 629 7.30 35.81 -2.08
CA LEU A 629 7.15 34.56 -1.35
C LEU A 629 6.26 34.79 -0.12
N ILE A 630 5.07 34.20 -0.11
CA ILE A 630 4.14 34.27 1.03
C ILE A 630 4.14 32.91 1.73
N LEU A 631 4.50 32.90 3.02
CA LEU A 631 4.51 31.69 3.84
C LEU A 631 3.30 31.65 4.77
N ARG A 632 2.74 30.45 4.96
CA ARG A 632 1.77 30.16 6.01
C ARG A 632 2.41 29.27 7.05
N LEU A 633 2.39 29.69 8.31
CA LEU A 633 2.91 28.93 9.43
C LEU A 633 1.74 28.31 10.21
N CYS A 634 1.86 27.03 10.55
CA CYS A 634 0.97 26.36 11.49
C CYS A 634 1.70 26.11 12.80
N ASN A 635 1.03 26.35 13.94
CA ASN A 635 1.56 26.01 15.24
C ASN A 635 1.04 24.64 15.69
N TYR A 636 1.87 23.60 15.60
CA TYR A 636 1.56 22.25 16.09
C TYR A 636 1.84 22.08 17.59
N GLY A 637 2.49 23.06 18.21
CA GLY A 637 2.91 23.03 19.60
C GLY A 637 1.73 23.20 20.56
N THR A 638 1.98 22.89 21.81
CA THR A 638 0.99 22.97 22.90
C THR A 638 0.84 24.38 23.46
N LEU A 639 1.78 25.29 23.16
CA LEU A 639 1.80 26.69 23.62
C LEU A 639 1.64 27.68 22.46
N PRO A 640 1.05 28.86 22.68
CA PRO A 640 0.94 29.90 21.66
C PRO A 640 2.29 30.58 21.40
N ALA A 641 2.56 30.94 20.13
CA ALA A 641 3.64 31.87 19.77
C ALA A 641 3.05 33.27 19.55
N LEU A 642 3.58 34.29 20.22
CA LEU A 642 3.00 35.64 20.22
C LEU A 642 3.86 36.64 19.47
N GLN A 643 3.22 37.41 18.58
CA GLN A 643 3.89 38.42 17.72
C GLN A 643 5.09 37.81 16.97
N VAL A 644 4.85 36.69 16.30
CA VAL A 644 5.85 35.95 15.54
C VAL A 644 6.37 36.82 14.39
N THR A 645 7.69 36.84 14.28
CA THR A 645 8.45 37.46 13.18
C THR A 645 9.30 36.40 12.51
N GLY A 646 9.39 36.45 11.18
CA GLY A 646 10.28 35.61 10.39
C GLY A 646 11.30 36.44 9.65
N ARG A 647 12.56 36.01 9.67
CA ARG A 647 13.62 36.57 8.85
C ARG A 647 14.16 35.52 7.89
N LEU A 648 14.05 35.77 6.60
CA LEU A 648 14.52 34.88 5.55
C LEU A 648 16.00 35.11 5.26
N SER A 649 16.73 34.04 4.97
CA SER A 649 18.12 34.06 4.51
C SER A 649 18.37 32.99 3.46
N GLU A 650 19.32 33.25 2.56
CA GLU A 650 19.79 32.35 1.51
C GLU A 650 21.31 32.54 1.32
N ASN A 651 21.97 31.58 0.67
CA ASN A 651 23.39 31.68 0.27
C ASN A 651 23.61 31.26 -1.20
N ASP A 652 22.56 31.31 -2.01
CA ASP A 652 22.57 30.84 -3.39
C ASP A 652 23.19 31.90 -4.33
N PRO A 653 24.12 31.53 -5.23
CA PRO A 653 24.78 32.50 -6.11
C PRO A 653 23.83 33.16 -7.14
N TYR A 654 22.63 32.63 -7.35
CA TYR A 654 21.67 33.10 -8.34
C TYR A 654 20.46 33.82 -7.75
N VAL A 655 20.24 33.74 -6.45
CA VAL A 655 19.06 34.30 -5.77
C VAL A 655 19.47 35.50 -4.93
N GLY A 656 18.56 36.45 -4.75
CA GLY A 656 18.71 37.43 -3.69
C GLY A 656 17.38 37.81 -3.04
N ILE A 657 17.46 38.21 -1.79
CA ILE A 657 16.31 38.64 -0.98
C ILE A 657 16.26 40.17 -0.95
N LEU A 658 15.20 40.74 -1.51
CA LEU A 658 14.93 42.19 -1.51
C LEU A 658 14.19 42.64 -0.25
N ASP A 659 13.27 41.81 0.26
CA ASP A 659 12.67 41.97 1.58
C ASP A 659 12.77 40.66 2.36
N SER A 660 13.45 40.72 3.51
CA SER A 660 13.83 39.55 4.30
C SER A 660 13.00 39.39 5.56
N VAL A 661 12.05 40.28 5.87
CA VAL A 661 11.32 40.25 7.14
C VAL A 661 9.82 40.16 6.89
N ALA A 662 9.16 39.22 7.55
CA ALA A 662 7.72 39.10 7.55
C ALA A 662 7.16 39.08 8.97
N GLN A 663 6.05 39.78 9.19
CA GLN A 663 5.25 39.64 10.40
C GLN A 663 4.19 38.55 10.22
N PHE A 664 4.05 37.68 11.22
CA PHE A 664 3.01 36.66 11.27
C PHE A 664 1.99 36.93 12.40
N GLY A 665 2.34 37.74 13.41
CA GLY A 665 1.42 38.02 14.52
C GLY A 665 1.28 36.83 15.47
N ASP A 666 0.13 36.70 16.13
CA ASP A 666 -0.10 35.62 17.11
C ASP A 666 -0.52 34.32 16.41
N ILE A 667 0.15 33.21 16.73
CA ILE A 667 -0.14 31.88 16.19
C ILE A 667 -0.48 30.93 17.35
N LEU A 668 -1.78 30.75 17.60
CA LEU A 668 -2.30 29.87 18.65
C LEU A 668 -2.12 28.38 18.28
N PRO A 669 -2.08 27.46 19.27
CA PRO A 669 -2.05 26.02 19.01
C PRO A 669 -3.12 25.56 18.02
N GLY A 670 -2.72 24.74 17.06
CA GLY A 670 -3.57 24.23 15.97
C GLY A 670 -4.02 25.26 14.95
N SER A 671 -3.54 26.51 15.03
CA SER A 671 -3.91 27.59 14.10
C SER A 671 -2.86 27.75 13.01
N THR A 672 -3.32 28.12 11.82
CA THR A 672 -2.47 28.50 10.68
C THR A 672 -2.64 29.98 10.36
N VAL A 673 -1.53 30.71 10.22
CA VAL A 673 -1.51 32.14 9.91
C VAL A 673 -0.67 32.41 8.67
N THR A 674 -1.10 33.38 7.85
CA THR A 674 -0.35 33.83 6.67
C THR A 674 0.52 35.03 7.07
N GLY A 675 1.82 34.96 6.79
CA GLY A 675 2.72 36.08 7.00
C GLY A 675 2.63 37.14 5.90
N GLU A 676 3.24 38.28 6.16
CA GLU A 676 3.58 39.25 5.12
C GLU A 676 4.53 38.63 4.06
N PRO A 677 4.51 39.10 2.80
CA PRO A 677 5.38 38.57 1.75
C PRO A 677 6.86 38.90 2.00
N PHE A 678 7.74 37.95 1.68
CA PHE A 678 9.15 38.22 1.40
C PHE A 678 9.29 38.52 -0.09
N THR A 679 10.13 39.47 -0.49
CA THR A 679 10.37 39.73 -1.91
C THR A 679 11.71 39.15 -2.33
N LEU A 680 11.71 38.30 -3.35
CA LEU A 680 12.87 37.59 -3.88
C LEU A 680 13.15 38.00 -5.33
N PHE A 681 14.40 37.90 -5.76
CA PHE A 681 14.75 37.94 -7.18
C PHE A 681 15.67 36.79 -7.57
N SER A 682 15.61 36.37 -8.83
CA SER A 682 16.48 35.38 -9.45
C SER A 682 17.28 36.01 -10.58
N SER A 683 18.54 35.60 -10.75
CA SER A 683 19.38 36.04 -11.87
C SER A 683 18.81 35.56 -13.22
N PRO A 684 18.90 36.34 -14.31
CA PRO A 684 18.57 35.84 -15.65
C PRO A 684 19.44 34.65 -16.10
N THR A 685 20.57 34.42 -15.44
CA THR A 685 21.48 33.31 -15.73
C THR A 685 21.23 32.07 -14.85
N THR A 686 20.21 32.09 -13.98
CA THR A 686 19.87 30.93 -13.14
C THR A 686 19.55 29.73 -14.05
N PRO A 687 20.17 28.57 -13.83
CA PRO A 687 19.78 27.35 -14.55
C PRO A 687 18.31 27.03 -14.33
N ARG A 688 17.65 26.39 -15.32
CA ARG A 688 16.30 25.82 -15.11
C ARG A 688 16.37 24.67 -14.11
N GLU A 689 15.28 24.45 -13.38
CA GLU A 689 15.18 23.49 -12.26
C GLU A 689 16.24 23.72 -11.16
N HIS A 690 16.74 24.95 -11.03
CA HIS A 690 17.74 25.26 -10.01
C HIS A 690 17.07 25.26 -8.63
N ILE A 691 17.53 24.40 -7.73
CA ILE A 691 17.00 24.30 -6.37
C ILE A 691 17.76 25.29 -5.48
N ALA A 692 17.07 26.31 -5.00
CA ALA A 692 17.61 27.28 -4.05
C ALA A 692 17.16 26.93 -2.62
N GLU A 693 18.13 26.86 -1.70
CA GLU A 693 17.91 26.55 -0.28
C GLU A 693 17.74 27.84 0.54
N PHE A 694 16.72 27.87 1.38
CA PHE A 694 16.38 29.00 2.25
C PHE A 694 16.32 28.57 3.72
N ILE A 695 16.62 29.53 4.61
CA ILE A 695 16.43 29.39 6.05
C ILE A 695 15.54 30.52 6.54
N LEU A 696 14.39 30.15 7.13
CA LEU A 696 13.48 31.05 7.83
C LEU A 696 13.79 31.04 9.33
N HIS A 697 14.38 32.13 9.83
CA HIS A 697 14.64 32.34 11.25
C HIS A 697 13.38 32.91 11.91
N LEU A 698 12.75 32.14 12.78
CA LEU A 698 11.53 32.51 13.48
C LEU A 698 11.86 33.00 14.89
N SER A 699 11.18 34.04 15.34
CA SER A 699 11.22 34.46 16.73
C SER A 699 9.91 35.08 17.19
N ASP A 700 9.62 34.98 18.47
CA ASP A 700 8.43 35.58 19.09
C ASP A 700 8.81 36.51 20.26
N THR A 701 7.80 37.17 20.85
CA THR A 701 8.02 38.11 21.97
C THR A 701 8.17 37.44 23.34
N LEU A 702 7.85 36.14 23.46
CA LEU A 702 8.01 35.35 24.68
C LEU A 702 9.36 34.63 24.76
N GLY A 703 10.18 34.71 23.70
CA GLY A 703 11.53 34.16 23.64
C GLY A 703 11.67 32.88 22.83
N TYR A 704 10.63 32.44 22.12
CA TYR A 704 10.73 31.38 21.11
C TYR A 704 11.70 31.81 20.01
N GLN A 705 12.59 30.90 19.63
CA GLN A 705 13.51 31.05 18.50
C GLN A 705 13.65 29.70 17.81
N ASP A 706 13.59 29.71 16.48
CA ASP A 706 13.69 28.51 15.67
C ASP A 706 14.18 28.83 14.25
N SER A 707 14.60 27.83 13.50
CA SER A 707 15.09 28.00 12.13
C SER A 707 14.60 26.87 11.24
N VAL A 708 13.69 27.18 10.33
CA VAL A 708 13.12 26.21 9.40
C VAL A 708 13.83 26.30 8.06
N ARG A 709 14.34 25.18 7.56
CA ARG A 709 14.93 25.07 6.22
C ARG A 709 13.89 24.61 5.21
N PHE A 710 13.95 25.15 4.00
CA PHE A 710 13.10 24.73 2.88
C PHE A 710 13.75 25.15 1.56
N SER A 711 13.35 24.52 0.46
CA SER A 711 13.86 24.84 -0.87
C SER A 711 12.77 25.31 -1.83
N ILE A 712 13.17 26.11 -2.82
CA ILE A 712 12.32 26.55 -3.93
C ILE A 712 13.02 26.17 -5.23
N THR A 713 12.30 25.50 -6.13
CA THR A 713 12.77 25.25 -7.49
C THR A 713 12.53 26.48 -8.36
N ILE A 714 13.60 27.00 -8.97
CA ILE A 714 13.58 28.13 -9.88
C ILE A 714 13.61 27.63 -11.32
N GLY A 715 12.69 28.14 -12.15
CA GLY A 715 12.52 27.67 -13.53
C GLY A 715 11.99 26.24 -13.59
N GLU A 716 11.01 25.91 -12.74
CA GLU A 716 10.33 24.61 -12.69
C GLU A 716 9.66 24.30 -14.04
N MET A 717 9.98 23.13 -14.60
CA MET A 717 9.40 22.61 -15.84
C MET A 717 8.06 21.95 -15.56
N VAL A 718 7.03 22.35 -16.31
CA VAL A 718 5.71 21.72 -16.29
C VAL A 718 5.42 21.00 -17.60
N ALA A 719 4.31 20.28 -17.67
CA ALA A 719 3.91 19.44 -18.82
C ALA A 719 3.69 20.19 -20.16
N THR A 720 3.99 21.48 -20.22
CA THR A 720 3.97 22.33 -21.43
C THR A 720 5.34 22.97 -21.72
N ASP A 721 6.39 22.49 -21.05
CA ASP A 721 7.78 22.89 -21.23
C ASP A 721 8.58 21.76 -21.91
N PRO A 722 9.43 22.10 -22.91
CA PRO A 722 10.28 21.13 -23.59
C PRO A 722 11.28 20.47 -22.63
N ILE A 723 11.50 19.17 -22.81
CA ILE A 723 12.39 18.37 -21.96
C ILE A 723 13.82 18.37 -22.53
N PRO A 724 14.84 18.83 -21.80
CA PRO A 724 16.24 18.73 -22.24
C PRO A 724 16.82 17.33 -22.09
N ASP A 725 17.82 16.98 -22.91
CA ASP A 725 18.67 15.83 -22.64
C ASP A 725 19.59 16.07 -21.43
N GLY A 726 19.57 15.15 -20.46
CA GLY A 726 20.31 15.26 -19.20
C GLY A 726 21.24 14.07 -18.98
N PRO A 727 22.34 14.24 -18.21
CA PRO A 727 22.76 15.41 -17.43
C PRO A 727 23.64 16.42 -18.21
N ARG A 728 23.54 16.48 -19.55
CA ARG A 728 24.38 17.37 -20.36
C ARG A 728 24.07 18.84 -20.10
N THR A 729 25.10 19.67 -19.91
CA THR A 729 24.98 21.13 -19.79
C THR A 729 25.98 21.86 -20.69
N PRO A 730 25.54 22.66 -21.69
CA PRO A 730 24.16 22.86 -22.11
C PRO A 730 23.56 21.62 -22.82
N PRO A 731 22.24 21.41 -22.76
CA PRO A 731 21.55 20.37 -23.51
C PRO A 731 21.83 20.46 -25.02
N LEU A 732 21.90 19.32 -25.69
CA LEU A 732 21.97 19.22 -27.15
C LEU A 732 20.58 18.98 -27.76
N TYR A 733 19.83 18.02 -27.24
CA TYR A 733 18.50 17.66 -27.73
C TYR A 733 17.42 18.13 -26.77
N TRP A 734 16.28 18.48 -27.35
CA TRP A 734 15.07 18.85 -26.64
C TRP A 734 13.90 18.04 -27.18
N ALA A 735 13.02 17.58 -26.31
CA ALA A 735 11.74 16.98 -26.68
C ALA A 735 10.62 18.00 -26.50
N TYR A 736 9.95 18.32 -27.61
CA TYR A 736 8.79 19.20 -27.65
C TYR A 736 7.53 18.37 -27.81
N ASP A 737 6.60 18.54 -26.89
CA ASP A 737 5.26 17.96 -26.92
C ASP A 737 4.31 18.79 -27.79
N ASN A 738 3.27 18.17 -28.33
CA ASN A 738 2.27 18.90 -29.12
C ASN A 738 1.46 19.90 -28.29
N VAL A 739 1.55 19.87 -26.96
CA VAL A 739 0.95 20.85 -26.04
C VAL A 739 1.90 22.00 -25.66
N ASP A 740 3.18 21.95 -26.06
CA ASP A 740 4.20 22.98 -25.79
C ASP A 740 3.99 24.22 -26.67
N THR A 741 2.75 24.65 -26.83
CA THR A 741 2.29 25.66 -27.80
C THR A 741 2.91 27.05 -27.66
N PHE A 742 3.67 27.28 -26.59
CA PHE A 742 4.50 28.47 -26.37
C PHE A 742 5.87 28.41 -27.07
N TYR A 743 6.24 27.26 -27.62
CA TYR A 743 7.52 27.03 -28.25
C TYR A 743 7.33 26.74 -29.74
N SER A 744 8.04 27.45 -30.61
CA SER A 744 7.87 27.32 -32.06
C SER A 744 8.16 25.92 -32.61
N GLN A 745 8.80 25.05 -31.81
CA GLN A 745 9.14 23.69 -32.18
C GLN A 745 8.09 22.66 -31.75
N HIS A 746 6.98 23.08 -31.11
CA HIS A 746 5.90 22.16 -30.78
C HIS A 746 5.40 21.46 -32.05
N PRO A 747 5.29 20.12 -32.07
CA PRO A 747 4.74 19.42 -33.21
C PRO A 747 3.22 19.63 -33.30
N THR A 748 2.69 19.37 -34.49
CA THR A 748 1.25 19.11 -34.68
C THR A 748 1.10 17.61 -34.94
N TYR A 749 0.10 16.98 -34.32
CA TYR A 749 -0.24 15.60 -34.62
C TYR A 749 -0.86 15.50 -36.02
N GLU A 750 -0.14 14.90 -36.95
CA GLU A 750 -0.53 14.66 -38.33
C GLU A 750 -0.08 13.26 -38.76
N TRP A 751 -0.94 12.27 -38.53
CA TRP A 751 -0.64 10.87 -38.80
C TRP A 751 -0.33 10.58 -40.28
N VAL A 752 0.72 9.81 -40.54
CA VAL A 752 1.07 9.35 -41.90
C VAL A 752 0.90 7.84 -42.02
N GLU A 753 -0.22 7.41 -42.60
CA GLU A 753 -0.48 5.99 -42.80
C GLU A 753 0.43 5.39 -43.89
N ILE A 754 1.28 4.42 -43.53
CA ILE A 754 2.20 3.74 -44.46
C ILE A 754 1.93 2.25 -44.62
N ASN A 755 1.02 1.62 -43.89
CA ASN A 755 0.75 0.17 -44.04
C ASN A 755 0.34 -0.27 -45.47
N ASN A 756 -0.17 0.64 -46.30
CA ASN A 756 -0.59 0.37 -47.69
C ASN A 756 0.44 0.80 -48.75
N ILE A 757 1.46 1.57 -48.39
CA ILE A 757 2.46 2.14 -49.33
C ILE A 757 3.91 1.82 -48.94
N GLY A 758 4.15 1.48 -47.68
CA GLY A 758 5.44 1.13 -47.10
C GLY A 758 5.81 -0.33 -47.31
N THR A 759 7.07 -0.64 -47.01
CA THR A 759 7.59 -2.00 -47.02
C THR A 759 7.37 -2.63 -45.64
N ARG A 760 6.58 -3.71 -45.58
CA ARG A 760 6.38 -4.50 -44.36
C ARG A 760 7.67 -5.23 -44.00
N LEU A 761 8.09 -5.13 -42.74
CA LEU A 761 9.19 -5.91 -42.20
C LEU A 761 8.70 -7.28 -41.75
N THR A 762 9.52 -8.30 -42.00
CA THR A 762 9.33 -9.64 -41.44
C THR A 762 10.12 -9.72 -40.14
N LEU A 763 9.44 -9.45 -39.03
CA LEU A 763 9.99 -9.54 -37.68
C LEU A 763 9.29 -10.68 -36.93
N SER A 764 10.05 -11.60 -36.35
CA SER A 764 9.59 -12.53 -35.31
C SER A 764 9.49 -11.82 -33.96
N ASP A 765 9.06 -12.56 -32.94
CA ASP A 765 9.32 -12.17 -31.56
C ASP A 765 10.83 -12.00 -31.33
N ASP A 766 11.21 -11.02 -30.50
CA ASP A 766 12.60 -10.67 -30.17
C ASP A 766 13.55 -10.63 -31.38
N GLN A 767 13.30 -9.74 -32.34
CA GLN A 767 14.13 -9.62 -33.54
C GLN A 767 14.43 -8.16 -33.92
N THR A 768 15.64 -7.93 -34.42
CA THR A 768 16.04 -6.64 -34.99
C THR A 768 16.48 -6.79 -36.45
N VAL A 769 15.96 -5.92 -37.32
CA VAL A 769 16.30 -5.85 -38.74
C VAL A 769 17.02 -4.54 -39.05
N GLN A 770 18.05 -4.61 -39.89
CA GLN A 770 18.85 -3.45 -40.30
C GLN A 770 18.46 -3.03 -41.72
N ILE A 771 18.21 -1.74 -41.89
CA ILE A 771 17.85 -1.12 -43.18
C ILE A 771 18.97 -0.16 -43.57
N THR A 772 19.41 -0.24 -44.82
CA THR A 772 20.30 0.78 -45.39
C THR A 772 19.45 1.98 -45.82
N LEU A 773 19.76 3.15 -45.27
CA LEU A 773 19.03 4.37 -45.57
C LEU A 773 19.22 4.74 -47.06
N PRO A 774 18.17 5.18 -47.77
CA PRO A 774 18.31 5.61 -49.16
C PRO A 774 19.33 6.74 -49.31
N SER A 775 20.14 6.71 -50.36
CA SER A 775 21.12 7.78 -50.61
C SER A 775 20.47 9.16 -50.79
N SER A 776 19.22 9.21 -51.24
CA SER A 776 18.40 10.42 -51.34
C SER A 776 17.92 10.97 -50.00
N PHE A 777 17.90 10.16 -48.93
CA PHE A 777 17.67 10.63 -47.56
C PHE A 777 18.96 11.19 -46.92
N GLY A 778 20.12 10.68 -47.34
CA GLY A 778 21.40 11.00 -46.72
C GLY A 778 21.66 10.20 -45.43
N PRO A 779 22.78 10.46 -44.71
CA PRO A 779 23.01 9.80 -43.43
C PRO A 779 22.07 10.36 -42.36
N TRP A 780 21.60 9.49 -41.46
CA TRP A 780 21.01 9.93 -40.20
C TRP A 780 22.14 10.46 -39.31
N LYS A 781 22.13 11.77 -39.04
CA LYS A 781 22.99 12.42 -38.07
C LYS A 781 22.25 12.51 -36.72
N PHE A 782 22.74 11.78 -35.73
CA PHE A 782 22.16 11.67 -34.39
C PHE A 782 23.26 11.81 -33.34
N TYR A 783 23.06 12.70 -32.35
CA TYR A 783 24.09 13.07 -31.37
C TYR A 783 25.47 13.36 -32.00
N ASN A 784 25.46 14.13 -33.09
CA ASN A 784 26.63 14.49 -33.90
C ASN A 784 27.37 13.35 -34.62
N GLN A 785 26.88 12.12 -34.56
CA GLN A 785 27.42 10.97 -35.28
C GLN A 785 26.59 10.69 -36.54
N ARG A 786 27.22 10.16 -37.59
CA ARG A 786 26.56 9.92 -38.90
C ARG A 786 26.41 8.43 -39.17
N TYR A 787 25.22 8.03 -39.59
CA TYR A 787 24.87 6.64 -39.84
C TYR A 787 24.16 6.48 -41.18
N THR A 788 24.56 5.47 -41.95
CA THR A 788 23.91 5.12 -43.23
C THR A 788 22.95 3.94 -43.11
N GLN A 789 22.79 3.42 -41.89
CA GLN A 789 21.92 2.29 -41.57
C GLN A 789 21.09 2.63 -40.33
N ILE A 790 19.95 1.96 -40.22
CA ILE A 790 19.05 2.02 -39.09
C ILE A 790 18.63 0.60 -38.70
N SER A 791 18.67 0.29 -37.42
CA SER A 791 18.12 -0.92 -36.82
C SER A 791 16.71 -0.67 -36.31
N ILE A 792 15.79 -1.58 -36.60
CA ILE A 792 14.38 -1.54 -36.15
C ILE A 792 14.08 -2.87 -35.45
N CYS A 793 13.67 -2.79 -34.18
CA CYS A 793 13.39 -3.96 -33.34
C CYS A 793 11.90 -4.28 -33.28
N SER A 794 11.54 -5.56 -33.10
CA SER A 794 10.18 -5.99 -32.80
C SER A 794 9.60 -5.26 -31.58
N ASN A 795 10.45 -5.01 -30.57
CA ASN A 795 10.13 -4.52 -29.24
C ASN A 795 10.03 -2.99 -29.15
N GLY A 796 9.64 -2.32 -30.24
CA GLY A 796 9.21 -0.93 -30.22
C GLY A 796 10.31 0.13 -30.02
N TRP A 797 11.58 -0.22 -30.29
CA TRP A 797 12.70 0.73 -30.36
C TRP A 797 13.42 0.68 -31.71
N ILE A 798 14.10 1.79 -32.05
CA ILE A 798 14.99 1.92 -33.20
C ILE A 798 16.36 2.43 -32.76
N ALA A 799 17.42 2.11 -33.51
CA ALA A 799 18.77 2.56 -33.21
C ALA A 799 19.57 2.85 -34.49
N PRO A 800 20.50 3.81 -34.49
CA PRO A 800 21.35 4.11 -35.61
C PRO A 800 22.41 3.01 -35.81
N GLY A 801 22.78 2.80 -37.07
CA GLY A 801 23.82 1.85 -37.45
C GLY A 801 23.35 0.40 -37.50
N TYR A 802 24.30 -0.51 -37.27
CA TYR A 802 24.06 -1.96 -37.31
C TYR A 802 24.03 -2.50 -35.88
N GLN A 803 22.83 -2.80 -35.39
CA GLN A 803 22.58 -3.34 -34.05
C GLN A 803 21.83 -4.66 -34.13
N THR A 804 22.20 -5.64 -33.30
CA THR A 804 21.55 -6.97 -33.23
C THR A 804 20.88 -7.25 -31.89
N ALA A 805 20.87 -6.29 -30.97
CA ALA A 805 20.15 -6.42 -29.70
C ALA A 805 18.65 -6.63 -29.92
N THR A 806 17.95 -7.25 -28.98
CA THR A 806 16.54 -7.65 -29.11
C THR A 806 15.77 -7.43 -27.81
N ALA A 807 16.20 -6.46 -26.99
CA ALA A 807 15.66 -6.35 -25.64
C ALA A 807 14.16 -6.04 -25.63
N TYR A 808 13.42 -6.89 -24.92
CA TYR A 808 11.98 -6.77 -24.68
C TYR A 808 11.68 -6.09 -23.34
N SER A 809 12.51 -6.33 -22.32
CA SER A 809 12.35 -5.71 -21.00
C SER A 809 12.77 -4.25 -21.06
N ASN A 810 11.78 -3.37 -21.02
CA ASN A 810 11.99 -1.93 -21.03
C ASN A 810 12.67 -1.45 -19.75
N ARG A 811 13.45 -0.37 -19.86
CA ARG A 811 14.16 0.26 -18.74
C ARG A 811 14.05 1.77 -18.82
N ARG A 812 14.30 2.44 -17.70
CA ARG A 812 14.41 3.90 -17.65
C ARG A 812 15.66 4.36 -18.40
N LEU A 813 15.54 5.41 -19.22
CA LEU A 813 16.70 6.03 -19.87
C LEU A 813 17.35 7.09 -18.94
N PRO A 814 18.67 7.30 -18.99
CA PRO A 814 19.65 6.54 -19.78
C PRO A 814 19.87 5.12 -19.24
N ASP A 815 20.09 4.15 -20.12
CA ASP A 815 20.33 2.75 -19.72
C ASP A 815 21.82 2.34 -19.85
N GLY A 816 22.55 2.38 -18.74
CA GLY A 816 23.96 2.02 -18.69
C GLY A 816 24.30 0.53 -18.85
N THR A 817 23.32 -0.34 -19.13
CA THR A 817 23.60 -1.78 -19.29
C THR A 817 24.09 -2.16 -20.69
N SER A 818 24.93 -3.19 -20.76
CA SER A 818 25.54 -3.65 -22.02
C SER A 818 24.61 -4.50 -22.90
N THR A 819 23.37 -4.74 -22.48
CA THR A 819 22.41 -5.62 -23.18
C THR A 819 21.59 -4.90 -24.24
N ASN A 820 21.61 -3.56 -24.25
CA ASN A 820 20.83 -2.71 -25.15
C ASN A 820 21.74 -2.00 -26.16
N PRO A 821 21.22 -1.65 -27.34
CA PRO A 821 22.03 -0.98 -28.36
C PRO A 821 22.30 0.46 -27.96
N ASN A 822 23.53 0.92 -28.13
CA ASN A 822 23.84 2.31 -27.79
C ASN A 822 23.17 3.31 -28.74
N GLY A 823 22.60 4.38 -28.18
CA GLY A 823 22.03 5.49 -28.93
C GLY A 823 20.63 5.21 -29.46
N MET A 824 19.66 4.93 -28.60
CA MET A 824 18.31 4.51 -29.00
C MET A 824 17.34 5.68 -29.20
N VAL A 825 16.31 5.41 -30.02
CA VAL A 825 15.04 6.13 -30.01
C VAL A 825 13.97 5.10 -29.64
N CYS A 826 13.34 5.31 -28.49
CA CYS A 826 12.30 4.46 -27.94
C CYS A 826 10.97 5.17 -28.13
N PRO A 827 10.20 4.93 -29.20
CA PRO A 827 8.84 5.43 -29.29
C PRO A 827 7.89 4.72 -28.32
N ASN A 828 8.03 3.39 -28.14
CA ASN A 828 7.21 2.58 -27.23
C ASN A 828 7.96 1.25 -26.97
N TRP A 829 9.07 1.33 -26.24
CA TRP A 829 9.87 0.14 -25.93
C TRP A 829 9.18 -0.69 -24.86
N ASP A 830 8.80 -1.92 -25.22
CA ASP A 830 8.20 -2.96 -24.38
C ASP A 830 8.29 -4.30 -25.14
N ASP A 831 7.80 -5.38 -24.55
CA ASP A 831 7.72 -6.70 -25.14
C ASP A 831 6.57 -6.77 -26.19
N LEU A 832 6.91 -6.49 -27.45
CA LEU A 832 5.96 -6.37 -28.56
C LEU A 832 6.10 -7.52 -29.55
N LEU A 833 4.95 -8.02 -30.04
CA LEU A 833 4.86 -9.20 -30.90
C LEU A 833 4.30 -8.87 -32.30
N PRO A 834 5.09 -8.27 -33.21
CA PRO A 834 4.63 -7.91 -34.56
C PRO A 834 4.35 -9.12 -35.48
N SER A 835 4.77 -10.31 -35.08
CA SER A 835 4.55 -11.56 -35.83
C SER A 835 3.17 -12.19 -35.60
N ASN A 836 2.37 -11.66 -34.66
CA ASN A 836 1.10 -12.28 -34.27
C ASN A 836 0.06 -12.29 -35.42
N SER A 837 -0.46 -13.48 -35.73
CA SER A 837 -1.38 -13.67 -36.86
C SER A 837 -2.71 -12.95 -36.66
N GLY A 838 -3.15 -12.17 -37.65
CA GLY A 838 -4.42 -11.44 -37.61
C GLY A 838 -4.35 -10.04 -36.98
N THR A 839 -3.15 -9.56 -36.66
CA THR A 839 -2.87 -8.18 -36.20
C THR A 839 -2.09 -7.41 -37.28
N GLY A 840 -1.72 -6.15 -37.03
CA GLY A 840 -0.95 -5.34 -37.98
C GLY A 840 0.54 -5.74 -38.06
N GLY A 841 1.47 -4.78 -38.10
CA GLY A 841 2.89 -5.10 -38.21
C GLY A 841 3.78 -3.87 -38.32
N VAL A 842 5.08 -4.08 -38.53
CA VAL A 842 6.05 -2.98 -38.67
C VAL A 842 6.33 -2.69 -40.14
N TYR A 843 6.26 -1.42 -40.52
CA TYR A 843 6.46 -0.94 -41.89
C TYR A 843 7.49 0.18 -41.90
N TYR A 844 8.18 0.36 -43.03
CA TYR A 844 8.95 1.57 -43.28
C TYR A 844 8.67 2.13 -44.67
N TYR A 845 8.79 3.44 -44.83
CA TYR A 845 8.61 4.13 -46.10
C TYR A 845 9.54 5.34 -46.22
N HIS A 846 10.13 5.52 -47.39
CA HIS A 846 10.93 6.71 -47.70
C HIS A 846 10.13 7.66 -48.59
N ASP A 847 9.68 8.77 -48.00
CA ASP A 847 8.92 9.82 -48.65
C ASP A 847 9.85 10.97 -49.03
N GLY A 848 10.60 10.79 -50.12
CA GLY A 848 11.58 11.78 -50.59
C GLY A 848 10.97 13.11 -51.04
N ALA A 849 9.66 13.17 -51.31
CA ALA A 849 8.99 14.41 -51.68
C ALA A 849 8.74 15.33 -50.48
N ASN A 850 8.58 14.74 -49.29
CA ASN A 850 8.39 15.46 -48.03
C ASN A 850 9.60 15.31 -47.09
N HIS A 851 10.77 14.95 -47.62
CA HIS A 851 12.04 14.94 -46.90
C HIS A 851 12.04 14.07 -45.64
N ARG A 852 11.40 12.89 -45.67
CA ARG A 852 11.21 12.06 -44.46
C ARG A 852 11.33 10.56 -44.68
N PHE A 853 11.82 9.86 -43.66
CA PHE A 853 11.85 8.40 -43.54
C PHE A 853 10.95 7.99 -42.37
N ILE A 854 9.95 7.16 -42.63
CA ILE A 854 8.86 6.84 -41.70
C ILE A 854 8.94 5.37 -41.31
N ILE A 855 8.74 5.08 -40.02
CA ILE A 855 8.65 3.75 -39.45
C ILE A 855 7.34 3.68 -38.68
N GLU A 856 6.44 2.78 -39.05
CA GLU A 856 5.13 2.62 -38.43
C GLU A 856 5.04 1.24 -37.77
N TYR A 857 4.67 1.22 -36.49
CA TYR A 857 4.18 0.04 -35.79
C TYR A 857 2.65 0.10 -35.85
N ASP A 858 2.06 -0.60 -36.81
CA ASP A 858 0.62 -0.59 -37.04
C ASP A 858 -0.05 -1.62 -36.15
N SER A 859 -0.72 -1.19 -35.09
CA SER A 859 -1.57 -2.04 -34.23
C SER A 859 -0.85 -3.32 -33.75
N VAL A 860 0.37 -3.15 -33.24
CA VAL A 860 1.22 -4.27 -32.79
C VAL A 860 0.81 -4.67 -31.35
N PRO A 861 0.52 -5.95 -31.09
CA PRO A 861 0.18 -6.43 -29.76
C PRO A 861 1.41 -6.53 -28.86
N TYR A 862 1.17 -6.44 -27.56
CA TYR A 862 2.17 -6.83 -26.57
C TYR A 862 2.18 -8.35 -26.39
N PHE A 863 3.35 -8.93 -26.11
CA PHE A 863 3.47 -10.37 -25.86
C PHE A 863 2.54 -10.80 -24.72
N GLY A 864 1.80 -11.89 -24.94
CA GLY A 864 0.82 -12.41 -23.98
C GLY A 864 -0.42 -11.54 -23.75
N SER A 865 -0.64 -10.47 -24.53
CA SER A 865 -1.77 -9.54 -24.37
C SER A 865 -2.63 -9.40 -25.64
N SER A 866 -3.88 -8.96 -25.46
CA SER A 866 -4.77 -8.53 -26.55
C SER A 866 -4.75 -7.02 -26.79
N MET A 867 -4.10 -6.25 -25.90
CA MET A 867 -3.87 -4.83 -26.10
C MET A 867 -2.84 -4.63 -27.20
N MET A 868 -3.06 -3.62 -28.03
CA MET A 868 -2.22 -3.29 -29.18
C MET A 868 -1.98 -1.81 -29.19
N ASP A 869 -0.81 -1.38 -29.67
CA ASP A 869 -0.54 0.02 -29.89
C ASP A 869 -0.11 0.33 -31.32
N LYS A 870 -0.50 1.53 -31.77
CA LYS A 870 -0.24 2.08 -33.09
C LYS A 870 0.49 3.42 -32.96
N PHE A 871 1.74 3.45 -33.39
CA PHE A 871 2.63 4.60 -33.29
C PHE A 871 3.63 4.63 -34.46
N GLU A 872 4.18 5.81 -34.74
CA GLU A 872 5.16 5.99 -35.82
C GLU A 872 6.34 6.86 -35.40
N VAL A 873 7.48 6.65 -36.05
CA VAL A 873 8.66 7.50 -35.99
C VAL A 873 8.93 8.07 -37.38
N ILE A 874 9.07 9.39 -37.46
CA ILE A 874 9.38 10.13 -38.68
C ILE A 874 10.73 10.82 -38.48
N LEU A 875 11.72 10.40 -39.27
CA LEU A 875 13.03 11.05 -39.34
C LEU A 875 13.01 12.03 -40.53
N TYR A 876 13.26 13.31 -40.28
CA TYR A 876 13.42 14.29 -41.35
C TYR A 876 14.85 14.30 -41.86
N ASP A 877 15.06 14.43 -43.17
CA ASP A 877 16.39 14.44 -43.77
C ASP A 877 17.20 15.70 -43.40
N THR A 878 18.49 15.69 -43.75
CA THR A 878 19.41 16.78 -43.37
C THR A 878 19.11 18.14 -44.03
N THR A 879 18.20 18.22 -45.00
CA THR A 879 17.79 19.49 -45.62
C THR A 879 16.87 20.32 -44.72
N LEU A 880 16.21 19.66 -43.75
CA LEU A 880 15.34 20.29 -42.74
C LEU A 880 15.99 20.36 -41.35
N ALA A 881 17.24 19.91 -41.22
CA ALA A 881 17.97 19.85 -39.98
C ALA A 881 18.20 21.25 -39.33
N PRO A 882 18.44 21.30 -38.01
CA PRO A 882 18.94 22.49 -37.33
C PRO A 882 20.35 22.88 -37.79
N GLU A 883 20.87 24.00 -37.29
CA GLU A 883 22.17 24.56 -37.73
C GLU A 883 23.35 23.60 -37.48
N ASP A 884 23.26 22.75 -36.45
CA ASP A 884 24.26 21.74 -36.17
C ASP A 884 24.19 20.53 -37.12
N GLY A 885 23.13 20.42 -37.93
CA GLY A 885 22.89 19.37 -38.92
C GLY A 885 22.37 18.05 -38.38
N ASN A 886 22.03 17.93 -37.09
CA ASN A 886 21.39 16.72 -36.56
C ASN A 886 19.98 16.56 -37.13
N ASN A 887 19.53 15.34 -37.41
CA ASN A 887 18.18 15.14 -37.95
C ASN A 887 17.12 15.39 -36.86
N GLU A 888 15.98 15.95 -37.27
CA GLU A 888 14.80 16.05 -36.43
C GLU A 888 14.04 14.73 -36.43
N ILE A 889 13.52 14.34 -35.27
CA ILE A 889 12.79 13.09 -35.06
C ILE A 889 11.40 13.45 -34.53
N LEU A 890 10.35 12.97 -35.17
CA LEU A 890 8.98 13.13 -34.72
C LEU A 890 8.39 11.75 -34.40
N VAL A 891 7.86 11.58 -33.20
CA VAL A 891 7.15 10.38 -32.78
C VAL A 891 5.69 10.72 -32.59
N GLN A 892 4.79 9.92 -33.16
CA GLN A 892 3.34 10.15 -33.07
C GLN A 892 2.63 8.90 -32.58
N TYR A 893 1.59 9.09 -31.77
CA TYR A 893 0.83 8.02 -31.13
C TYR A 893 -0.62 8.07 -31.57
N MET A 894 -1.05 7.13 -32.41
CA MET A 894 -2.47 6.98 -32.73
C MET A 894 -3.23 6.32 -31.59
N THR A 895 -2.57 5.39 -30.88
CA THR A 895 -3.09 4.81 -29.64
C THR A 895 -2.02 4.84 -28.55
N ALA A 896 -2.47 4.73 -27.30
CA ALA A 896 -1.64 4.67 -26.10
C ALA A 896 -2.34 3.78 -25.07
N ASN A 897 -2.49 2.50 -25.39
CA ASN A 897 -3.35 1.56 -24.66
C ASN A 897 -2.63 0.91 -23.48
N ARG A 898 -1.31 0.68 -23.57
CA ARG A 898 -0.51 0.06 -22.50
C ARG A 898 0.77 0.85 -22.17
N TRP A 899 0.65 2.17 -22.21
CA TRP A 899 1.78 3.06 -21.94
C TRP A 899 2.42 2.83 -20.56
N ASN A 900 1.64 2.37 -19.57
CA ASN A 900 2.07 2.11 -18.20
C ASN A 900 3.09 0.96 -18.02
N SER A 901 3.48 0.26 -19.07
CA SER A 901 4.56 -0.74 -19.05
C SER A 901 5.70 -0.44 -20.04
N SER A 902 5.72 0.74 -20.65
CA SER A 902 6.63 1.06 -21.75
C SER A 902 7.64 2.15 -21.43
N THR A 903 8.73 2.20 -22.20
CA THR A 903 9.67 3.33 -22.20
C THR A 903 9.50 4.16 -23.46
N ALA A 904 9.42 5.48 -23.31
CA ALA A 904 9.50 6.42 -24.43
C ALA A 904 10.53 7.54 -24.20
N GLY A 905 11.36 7.80 -25.20
CA GLY A 905 12.47 8.75 -25.10
C GLY A 905 13.56 8.55 -26.14
N ILE A 906 14.68 9.26 -25.97
CA ILE A 906 15.91 9.08 -26.77
C ILE A 906 17.13 9.01 -25.84
N GLU A 907 18.17 8.32 -26.25
CA GLU A 907 19.45 8.31 -25.53
C GLU A 907 20.63 8.43 -26.48
N ASP A 908 21.76 8.88 -25.94
CA ASP A 908 22.98 9.11 -26.70
C ASP A 908 23.81 7.82 -26.87
N PRO A 909 24.77 7.76 -27.82
CA PRO A 909 25.59 6.56 -28.04
C PRO A 909 26.52 6.15 -26.89
N THR A 910 26.58 6.92 -25.80
CA THR A 910 27.34 6.59 -24.59
C THR A 910 26.46 5.97 -23.50
N ASN A 911 25.14 6.02 -23.66
CA ASN A 911 24.13 5.62 -22.68
C ASN A 911 24.29 6.34 -21.34
N THR A 912 24.79 7.59 -21.38
CA THR A 912 24.92 8.43 -20.18
C THR A 912 24.08 9.69 -20.26
N ILE A 913 23.56 10.02 -21.45
CA ILE A 913 22.77 11.21 -21.70
C ILE A 913 21.47 10.79 -22.38
N ALA A 914 20.32 11.21 -21.86
CA ALA A 914 19.04 10.84 -22.42
C ALA A 914 17.94 11.87 -22.17
N ILE A 915 16.86 11.74 -22.94
CA ILE A 915 15.54 12.26 -22.63
C ILE A 915 14.65 11.05 -22.37
N CYS A 916 14.18 10.89 -21.14
CA CYS A 916 13.19 9.87 -20.78
C CYS A 916 11.84 10.55 -20.55
N CYS A 917 10.95 10.52 -21.52
CA CYS A 917 9.61 11.12 -21.43
C CYS A 917 8.65 10.25 -20.61
N LEU A 918 8.78 8.93 -20.74
CA LEU A 918 7.96 7.93 -20.07
C LEU A 918 8.80 6.70 -19.71
N PHE A 919 8.58 6.18 -18.50
CA PHE A 919 9.01 4.84 -18.09
C PHE A 919 7.92 4.20 -17.22
N ASN A 920 7.33 3.11 -17.71
CA ASN A 920 6.17 2.47 -17.09
C ASN A 920 5.05 3.49 -16.85
N ASP A 921 4.56 3.63 -15.62
CA ASP A 921 3.53 4.59 -15.22
C ASP A 921 4.09 5.96 -14.81
N THR A 922 5.41 6.15 -14.91
CA THR A 922 6.09 7.39 -14.53
C THR A 922 6.37 8.28 -15.74
N LEU A 923 5.72 9.44 -15.78
CA LEU A 923 5.96 10.49 -16.77
C LEU A 923 7.06 11.43 -16.29
N HIS A 924 7.86 11.95 -17.22
CA HIS A 924 8.65 13.15 -16.95
C HIS A 924 7.70 14.31 -16.61
N ARG A 925 8.07 15.18 -15.67
CA ARG A 925 7.21 16.34 -15.29
C ARG A 925 6.91 17.28 -16.45
N GLY A 926 7.86 17.39 -17.39
CA GLY A 926 7.71 18.12 -18.65
C GLY A 926 6.89 17.39 -19.73
N ALA A 927 6.56 16.11 -19.54
CA ALA A 927 5.79 15.35 -20.52
C ALA A 927 4.28 15.53 -20.30
N ALA A 928 3.55 15.83 -21.36
CA ALA A 928 2.09 15.84 -21.29
C ALA A 928 1.51 14.44 -21.10
N PRO A 929 0.29 14.30 -20.54
CA PRO A 929 -0.35 13.01 -20.33
C PRO A 929 -0.30 12.12 -21.57
N TRP A 930 0.05 10.84 -21.36
CA TRP A 930 0.16 9.88 -22.45
C TRP A 930 -1.22 9.51 -22.98
N SER A 931 -1.55 9.93 -24.20
CA SER A 931 -2.90 9.76 -24.77
C SER A 931 -2.87 9.66 -26.30
N PRO A 932 -3.92 9.08 -26.92
CA PRO A 932 -4.08 9.09 -28.38
C PRO A 932 -4.02 10.51 -28.96
N GLY A 933 -3.34 10.67 -30.10
CA GLY A 933 -3.13 11.97 -30.73
C GLY A 933 -1.92 12.75 -30.20
N LYS A 934 -1.08 12.12 -29.38
CA LYS A 934 0.17 12.71 -28.89
C LYS A 934 1.22 12.75 -29.99
N ALA A 935 2.01 13.82 -30.04
CA ALA A 935 3.19 13.92 -30.87
C ALA A 935 4.36 14.53 -30.08
N ILE A 936 5.55 13.97 -30.24
CA ILE A 936 6.79 14.42 -29.59
C ILE A 936 7.85 14.64 -30.66
N LYS A 937 8.38 15.86 -30.75
CA LYS A 937 9.48 16.21 -31.63
C LYS A 937 10.78 16.31 -30.85
N TYR A 938 11.77 15.51 -31.20
CA TYR A 938 13.15 15.63 -30.74
C TYR A 938 13.97 16.42 -31.75
N THR A 939 14.55 17.55 -31.32
CA THR A 939 15.37 18.42 -32.17
C THR A 939 16.48 19.08 -31.35
N THR A 940 17.54 19.52 -32.02
CA THR A 940 18.64 20.30 -31.42
C THR A 940 18.41 21.81 -31.50
N ARG A 941 17.21 22.24 -31.93
CA ARG A 941 16.81 23.65 -31.86
C ARG A 941 16.50 24.00 -30.40
N ASN A 942 17.23 25.00 -29.89
CA ASN A 942 17.02 25.53 -28.55
C ASN A 942 15.59 26.04 -28.36
N PRO A 943 15.02 25.92 -27.15
CA PRO A 943 13.73 26.47 -26.83
C PRO A 943 13.82 28.00 -26.85
N VAL A 944 13.26 28.61 -27.89
CA VAL A 944 13.03 30.05 -27.97
C VAL A 944 11.54 30.24 -27.74
N SER A 945 11.16 30.74 -26.56
CA SER A 945 9.78 31.15 -26.32
C SER A 945 9.46 32.33 -27.24
N ILE A 946 8.30 32.28 -27.91
CA ILE A 946 7.65 33.52 -28.36
C ILE A 946 7.24 34.20 -27.06
N ASP A 947 7.71 35.44 -26.81
CA ASP A 947 7.46 36.26 -25.60
C ASP A 947 6.35 35.66 -24.73
N GLU A 948 6.65 35.30 -23.48
CA GLU A 948 5.70 34.78 -22.50
C GLU A 948 4.68 35.89 -22.13
N LEU A 949 3.88 36.26 -23.13
CA LEU A 949 2.72 37.10 -23.05
C LEU A 949 1.73 36.31 -22.22
N VAL A 950 1.38 36.90 -21.06
CA VAL A 950 0.17 36.66 -20.25
C VAL A 950 -0.55 35.41 -20.70
N ALA A 951 -0.41 34.34 -19.91
CA ALA A 951 -1.08 33.06 -20.12
C ALA A 951 -2.43 33.29 -20.82
N PRO A 952 -2.71 32.60 -21.96
CA PRO A 952 -3.94 32.81 -22.68
C PRO A 952 -5.08 32.62 -21.69
N SER A 953 -6.06 33.53 -21.79
CA SER A 953 -7.39 33.42 -21.16
C SER A 953 -7.75 31.97 -20.86
N PHE A 954 -8.17 31.66 -19.63
CA PHE A 954 -8.54 30.33 -19.14
C PHE A 954 -8.93 29.35 -20.26
N VAL A 955 -8.12 28.30 -20.42
CA VAL A 955 -8.34 27.30 -21.47
C VAL A 955 -8.96 26.06 -20.86
N LEU A 956 -10.25 25.86 -21.15
CA LEU A 956 -10.88 24.56 -20.97
C LEU A 956 -10.48 23.67 -22.16
N GLY A 957 -9.52 22.77 -21.91
CA GLY A 957 -8.85 21.94 -22.92
C GLY A 957 -9.73 20.89 -23.60
N ALA A 958 -9.12 19.96 -24.34
CA ALA A 958 -9.83 18.93 -25.11
C ALA A 958 -10.92 18.25 -24.28
N THR A 959 -12.16 18.33 -24.76
CA THR A 959 -13.28 17.60 -24.18
C THR A 959 -13.60 16.49 -25.13
N ASP A 960 -13.57 15.25 -24.64
CA ASP A 960 -13.97 14.10 -25.43
C ASP A 960 -14.93 13.23 -24.61
N ALA A 961 -15.77 12.48 -25.32
CA ALA A 961 -16.65 11.50 -24.74
C ALA A 961 -16.44 10.18 -25.49
N THR A 962 -15.78 9.21 -24.85
CA THR A 962 -15.41 7.95 -25.51
C THR A 962 -15.90 6.72 -24.73
N PRO A 963 -16.55 5.75 -25.39
CA PRO A 963 -16.96 5.75 -26.80
C PRO A 963 -18.08 6.78 -27.08
N ASN A 964 -18.17 7.27 -28.31
CA ASN A 964 -19.29 8.06 -28.82
C ASN A 964 -19.46 7.81 -30.33
N PRO A 965 -20.52 7.12 -30.79
CA PRO A 965 -21.71 6.73 -30.03
C PRO A 965 -21.43 5.67 -28.94
N PHE A 966 -22.20 5.68 -27.85
CA PHE A 966 -22.09 4.70 -26.76
C PHE A 966 -23.36 3.88 -26.55
N ARG A 967 -23.20 2.67 -26.00
CA ARG A 967 -24.29 1.72 -25.70
C ARG A 967 -24.52 1.50 -24.20
N ASN A 968 -23.44 1.50 -23.42
CA ASN A 968 -23.48 1.26 -21.98
C ASN A 968 -23.11 2.53 -21.21
N GLN A 969 -21.89 3.02 -21.41
CA GLN A 969 -21.39 4.26 -20.82
C GLN A 969 -20.44 4.98 -21.78
N THR A 970 -20.26 6.27 -21.59
CA THR A 970 -19.25 7.10 -22.25
C THR A 970 -18.41 7.81 -21.19
N LYS A 971 -17.08 7.80 -21.34
CA LYS A 971 -16.13 8.52 -20.48
C LYS A 971 -16.00 9.95 -20.99
N ILE A 972 -16.41 10.92 -20.18
CA ILE A 972 -16.30 12.34 -20.46
C ILE A 972 -15.02 12.85 -19.83
N ALA A 973 -14.14 13.46 -20.63
CA ALA A 973 -12.85 13.97 -20.18
C ALA A 973 -12.73 15.48 -20.42
N TRP A 974 -11.93 16.17 -19.60
CA TRP A 974 -11.59 17.58 -19.77
C TRP A 974 -10.25 17.93 -19.12
N THR A 975 -9.63 19.03 -19.56
CA THR A 975 -8.38 19.55 -18.99
C THR A 975 -8.58 20.98 -18.50
N VAL A 976 -8.01 21.31 -17.35
CA VAL A 976 -7.91 22.68 -16.82
C VAL A 976 -6.44 23.04 -16.62
N ASN A 977 -6.07 24.25 -17.01
CA ASN A 977 -4.69 24.75 -16.91
C ASN A 977 -4.43 25.59 -15.64
N LYS A 978 -5.43 25.75 -14.77
CA LYS A 978 -5.30 26.37 -13.44
C LYS A 978 -6.39 25.86 -12.49
N PRO A 979 -6.23 26.03 -11.17
CA PRO A 979 -7.30 25.76 -10.20
C PRO A 979 -8.59 26.51 -10.56
N THR A 980 -9.72 25.82 -10.61
CA THR A 980 -10.99 26.41 -11.07
C THR A 980 -12.21 25.62 -10.60
N HIS A 981 -13.37 26.26 -10.56
CA HIS A 981 -14.65 25.61 -10.28
C HIS A 981 -15.24 25.01 -11.55
N ILE A 982 -15.54 23.70 -11.57
CA ILE A 982 -16.10 23.00 -12.74
C ILE A 982 -17.52 22.53 -12.45
N ARG A 983 -18.45 22.87 -13.34
CA ARG A 983 -19.82 22.31 -13.42
C ARG A 983 -19.99 21.52 -14.70
N LEU A 984 -20.44 20.28 -14.62
CA LEU A 984 -20.73 19.42 -15.76
C LEU A 984 -22.19 18.96 -15.76
N ASN A 985 -22.89 19.30 -16.84
CA ASN A 985 -24.31 19.03 -17.01
C ASN A 985 -24.59 18.32 -18.35
N ILE A 986 -25.56 17.41 -18.36
CA ILE A 986 -26.08 16.75 -19.56
C ILE A 986 -27.43 17.37 -19.91
N TYR A 987 -27.64 17.68 -21.18
CA TYR A 987 -28.86 18.24 -21.74
C TYR A 987 -29.41 17.35 -22.84
N ASP A 988 -30.74 17.31 -22.96
CA ASP A 988 -31.41 16.69 -24.11
C ASP A 988 -31.40 17.64 -25.33
N ARG A 989 -31.88 17.16 -26.48
CA ARG A 989 -31.90 17.92 -27.74
C ARG A 989 -32.73 19.22 -27.72
N ILE A 990 -33.56 19.43 -26.70
CA ILE A 990 -34.36 20.66 -26.54
C ILE A 990 -33.83 21.55 -25.41
N GLY A 991 -32.63 21.25 -24.88
CA GLY A 991 -31.96 22.06 -23.87
C GLY A 991 -32.45 21.84 -22.45
N ARG A 992 -33.23 20.79 -22.16
CA ARG A 992 -33.59 20.47 -20.78
C ARG A 992 -32.45 19.72 -20.11
N ARG A 993 -32.09 20.13 -18.89
CA ARG A 993 -31.07 19.45 -18.07
C ARG A 993 -31.57 18.06 -17.68
N VAL A 994 -30.80 17.05 -18.09
CA VAL A 994 -31.05 15.63 -17.88
C VAL A 994 -30.33 15.11 -16.64
N LYS A 995 -29.06 15.51 -16.46
CA LYS A 995 -28.23 15.08 -15.33
C LYS A 995 -27.16 16.11 -15.00
N GLY A 996 -26.87 16.33 -13.71
CA GLY A 996 -25.61 16.96 -13.28
C GLY A 996 -24.62 15.85 -12.94
N LEU A 997 -23.41 15.87 -13.51
CA LEU A 997 -22.40 14.85 -13.26
C LEU A 997 -21.27 15.34 -12.35
N TYR A 998 -20.95 16.63 -12.37
CA TYR A 998 -19.80 17.18 -11.65
C TYR A 998 -20.07 18.63 -11.22
N ASP A 999 -19.69 18.99 -9.99
CA ASP A 999 -19.79 20.36 -9.44
C ASP A 999 -18.79 20.49 -8.27
N LYS A 1000 -17.53 20.83 -8.56
CA LYS A 1000 -16.43 20.89 -7.58
C LYS A 1000 -15.39 21.94 -7.93
N TYR A 1001 -14.70 22.46 -6.91
CA TYR A 1001 -13.49 23.28 -7.09
C TYR A 1001 -12.28 22.36 -7.21
N LEU A 1002 -11.54 22.50 -8.31
CA LEU A 1002 -10.31 21.78 -8.57
C LEU A 1002 -9.14 22.63 -8.09
N THR A 1003 -8.36 22.11 -7.15
CA THR A 1003 -7.22 22.82 -6.53
C THR A 1003 -5.92 22.65 -7.33
N GLN A 1004 -5.88 21.75 -8.30
CA GLN A 1004 -4.73 21.52 -9.18
C GLN A 1004 -5.15 21.69 -10.65
N PRO A 1005 -4.27 22.22 -11.51
CA PRO A 1005 -4.42 22.04 -12.95
C PRO A 1005 -4.25 20.56 -13.31
N GLY A 1006 -4.88 20.09 -14.38
CA GLY A 1006 -4.76 18.70 -14.78
C GLY A 1006 -5.88 18.18 -15.68
N TYR A 1007 -5.79 16.89 -15.99
CA TYR A 1007 -6.77 16.14 -16.76
C TYR A 1007 -7.74 15.41 -15.83
N TYR A 1008 -9.03 15.53 -16.11
CA TYR A 1008 -10.11 14.98 -15.31
C TYR A 1008 -11.07 14.20 -16.19
N SER A 1009 -11.74 13.20 -15.60
CA SER A 1009 -12.78 12.47 -16.33
C SER A 1009 -13.88 11.90 -15.43
N ILE A 1010 -15.05 11.67 -16.01
CA ILE A 1010 -16.21 11.06 -15.37
C ILE A 1010 -17.02 10.24 -16.37
N PHE A 1011 -17.69 9.17 -15.93
CA PHE A 1011 -18.54 8.36 -16.80
C PHE A 1011 -20.00 8.83 -16.79
N TRP A 1012 -20.66 8.73 -17.95
CA TRP A 1012 -22.11 8.81 -18.06
C TRP A 1012 -22.68 7.53 -18.67
N ASP A 1013 -23.65 6.94 -17.98
CA ASP A 1013 -24.25 5.64 -18.29
C ASP A 1013 -25.63 5.73 -18.98
N GLY A 1014 -25.98 6.91 -19.51
CA GLY A 1014 -27.27 7.12 -20.16
C GLY A 1014 -28.45 7.18 -19.18
N LYS A 1015 -28.24 7.59 -17.93
CA LYS A 1015 -29.31 7.83 -16.94
C LYS A 1015 -29.50 9.31 -16.62
N ASN A 1016 -30.69 9.70 -16.14
CA ASN A 1016 -31.00 11.03 -15.60
C ASN A 1016 -30.61 11.14 -14.10
N ASN A 1017 -30.90 12.28 -13.46
CA ASN A 1017 -30.68 12.50 -12.01
C ASN A 1017 -31.45 11.52 -11.10
N ASN A 1018 -32.54 10.93 -11.57
CA ASN A 1018 -33.35 9.96 -10.82
C ASN A 1018 -32.86 8.51 -11.01
N GLY A 1019 -31.77 8.30 -11.75
CA GLY A 1019 -31.24 6.97 -12.06
C GLY A 1019 -32.04 6.22 -13.15
N GLU A 1020 -32.99 6.88 -13.82
CA GLU A 1020 -33.78 6.27 -14.90
C GLU A 1020 -33.01 6.38 -16.21
N LYS A 1021 -33.06 5.32 -17.04
CA LYS A 1021 -32.48 5.36 -18.39
C LYS A 1021 -33.19 6.40 -19.24
N VAL A 1022 -32.41 7.25 -19.89
CA VAL A 1022 -32.92 8.24 -20.82
C VAL A 1022 -33.15 7.61 -22.19
N GLY A 1023 -34.02 8.22 -23.00
CA GLY A 1023 -34.31 7.69 -24.34
C GLY A 1023 -33.07 7.65 -25.23
N TYR A 1024 -32.93 6.63 -26.08
CA TYR A 1024 -31.86 6.57 -27.07
C TYR A 1024 -31.92 7.79 -27.99
N GLY A 1025 -30.80 8.43 -28.26
CA GLY A 1025 -30.77 9.68 -29.02
C GLY A 1025 -29.54 10.54 -28.77
N VAL A 1026 -29.63 11.80 -29.21
CA VAL A 1026 -28.56 12.80 -29.10
C VAL A 1026 -28.72 13.59 -27.80
N TYR A 1027 -27.60 13.75 -27.10
CA TYR A 1027 -27.46 14.56 -25.89
C TYR A 1027 -26.28 15.51 -26.00
N PHE A 1028 -26.28 16.54 -25.18
CA PHE A 1028 -25.22 17.54 -25.11
C PHE A 1028 -24.64 17.60 -23.70
N ILE A 1029 -23.35 17.38 -23.57
CA ILE A 1029 -22.58 17.60 -22.35
C ILE A 1029 -22.16 19.06 -22.36
N GLN A 1030 -22.43 19.81 -21.29
CA GLN A 1030 -21.92 21.15 -21.08
C GLN A 1030 -20.99 21.13 -19.88
N ILE A 1031 -19.77 21.62 -20.06
CA ILE A 1031 -18.79 21.85 -18.99
C ILE A 1031 -18.63 23.36 -18.86
N GLU A 1032 -18.82 23.86 -17.65
CA GLU A 1032 -18.77 25.28 -17.32
C GLU A 1032 -17.73 25.52 -16.23
N THR A 1033 -17.01 26.62 -16.35
CA THR A 1033 -16.30 27.27 -15.25
C THR A 1033 -16.80 28.69 -15.09
N ASP A 1034 -16.25 29.40 -14.11
CA ASP A 1034 -16.54 30.83 -13.94
C ASP A 1034 -16.02 31.67 -15.13
N GLU A 1035 -15.15 31.11 -15.98
CA GLU A 1035 -14.46 31.85 -17.06
C GLU A 1035 -14.74 31.31 -18.48
N ALA A 1036 -15.17 30.04 -18.66
CA ALA A 1036 -15.55 29.51 -19.97
C ALA A 1036 -16.62 28.42 -19.91
N THR A 1037 -17.20 28.11 -21.08
CA THR A 1037 -18.17 27.02 -21.24
C THR A 1037 -17.88 26.26 -22.53
N LYS A 1038 -17.93 24.93 -22.48
CA LYS A 1038 -17.72 24.05 -23.64
C LYS A 1038 -18.83 23.02 -23.73
N THR A 1039 -19.29 22.72 -24.94
CA THR A 1039 -20.39 21.78 -25.18
C THR A 1039 -19.97 20.67 -26.14
N LEU A 1040 -20.20 19.42 -25.74
CA LEU A 1040 -19.92 18.22 -26.53
C LEU A 1040 -21.21 17.48 -26.89
N LYS A 1041 -21.32 16.97 -28.12
CA LYS A 1041 -22.43 16.14 -28.56
C LYS A 1041 -22.14 14.66 -28.33
N VAL A 1042 -23.05 13.92 -27.71
CA VAL A 1042 -22.97 12.46 -27.55
C VAL A 1042 -24.20 11.74 -28.07
N ILE A 1043 -24.03 10.50 -28.54
CA ILE A 1043 -25.09 9.67 -29.13
C ILE A 1043 -25.25 8.38 -28.31
N TYR A 1044 -26.42 8.20 -27.71
CA TYR A 1044 -26.78 6.99 -26.95
C TYR A 1044 -27.58 6.00 -27.81
N LEU A 1045 -27.05 4.77 -27.99
CA LEU A 1045 -27.58 3.76 -28.90
C LEU A 1045 -28.38 2.65 -28.20
N LYS A 1046 -29.39 2.12 -28.91
CA LYS A 1046 -30.21 0.97 -28.48
C LYS A 1046 -29.43 -0.36 -28.58
N MET A 1047 -29.56 -1.24 -27.59
CA MET A 1047 -29.09 -2.63 -27.69
C MET A 1047 -29.88 -3.37 -28.78
N LYS A 1048 -29.19 -4.13 -29.63
CA LYS A 1048 -29.83 -5.13 -30.49
C LYS A 1048 -29.84 -6.46 -29.78
#